data_AF-A0A524MIW5-F1
#
_entry.id   AF-A0A524MIW5-F1
#
_cell.length_a   1.000
_cell.length_b   1.000
_cell.length_c   1.000
_cell.angle_alpha   90.00
_cell.angle_beta   90.00
_cell.angle_gamma   90.00
#
_symmetry.space_group_name_H-M   'P 1'
#
loop_
_entity.id
_entity.type
_entity.pdbx_description
1 polymer ?
#
loop_
_entity_poly.entity_id
_entity_poly.type
_entity_poly.pdbx_seq_one_letter_code
_entity_poly.pdbx_strand_id
1 'polypeptide(L)'
;MACPDYTSLPNSHPLQLGTSFPRCDNCPGSNRFLFGTLNVMRLRRCDRYLLRQMLGPFALALAGLVLFIVLNLILRLSELMVDRGIGITQLLRLLILWMPELIAWAIPMAALFAVFLGLGRMDHDREIMALESIGVSLRRILVPVLVASIGLSFLTFAVYNWAMPASKNAAQRTYREIVLTQSLPRISANTFFTGSNDQYFYVRQYDADDGSVRDVLIYDVSGRLFPQAESKITIVTADTGTWTNENWDLENGRMVGFDRDGTLIYSGTFEELSIPVAQTADQIWAQSKAPSEMGIRELVDRIARARTSGLPTKETVVELHQRFALPLSTILFVLVAGTVSLMFGSKNRSTGIIIGLVIIGLYQGAYFWLNALGRRGAMNPILAAWTPDLLFGLIGFLLLMRVDRLASRDTWSRLRSRLPFLTVLVCCLFGFKGFSQDIPLHLECEDLFISADQTSIVAQGEVRAELDDVVLQADSLQLDQIGDDGQWHLKAIGHVALETADFALTGDRVDAEILVSADETRTLSLETFGFGGQSTFTNSSGESQTLYFHGDSGRIEFDSTGDLEYVEIRQGEVTTCNCCDRPFQSQPYTIRANRMLFYPDRMVVAFGLTGRIGGVPALWLPVYVQPLADTLESPLFPAIGNSALRGWFLKWNVPFYVSESLYGSILFDYFSRFNELGGGLIVKYATDNHRGNVDIYAFPATVGDSTLRFSLDHSVSISETWSGSASVDYSMQGESETFRFQARANGTVGAWSISSSAIRSWKEVGNIITQRLPEFSLTRESVSIGPLSIQPSFSTGWVREWREQTLTNQATRLGASASGSVDPFQALGATIRPSFSIGSTIYSGLEDDYRTSLTISLPATRGILSIAYDGTFVAGRSPFDFDSIEAQSHVGWSLDASARIDIHLEGGLDLIALSFDPLEASLSWGYSPDWRISLTYSISGAALQDVVLDMNWRSSSHRVGWSLPYDATSQSLEPLSFELSSEMGPSRLSLSGAIDRGQLDSLNGSLSIQGESGWGATISSQFDSSSPTTLSDTRFGIFRDIGDCLRVGLERGAGEIWIYGSILAFPEAILRYAPESGGLQFGD
;
A
#
# COMPACT_ATOMS: atom_id res chain seq x y z
N MET A 1 50.83 -12.76 42.45
CA MET A 1 50.92 -13.46 43.77
C MET A 1 50.60 -14.93 43.55
N ALA A 2 51.20 -15.83 44.34
CA ALA A 2 50.86 -17.27 44.46
C ALA A 2 50.73 -18.14 43.18
N CYS A 3 51.83 -18.82 42.83
CA CYS A 3 51.83 -20.23 42.38
C CYS A 3 51.95 -21.13 43.66
N PRO A 4 52.11 -22.49 43.64
CA PRO A 4 52.29 -23.47 42.54
C PRO A 4 51.22 -24.61 42.64
N ASP A 5 51.38 -25.93 42.37
CA ASP A 5 52.52 -26.81 42.03
C ASP A 5 52.08 -28.14 41.34
N TYR A 6 53.05 -29.02 41.07
CA TYR A 6 52.97 -30.36 40.46
C TYR A 6 52.57 -31.50 41.42
N THR A 7 52.12 -32.64 40.86
CA THR A 7 52.48 -34.08 41.13
C THR A 7 51.41 -35.03 40.51
N SER A 8 51.63 -36.30 40.14
CA SER A 8 52.85 -37.10 39.83
C SER A 8 52.47 -38.40 39.07
N LEU A 9 53.37 -38.91 38.21
CA LEU A 9 53.41 -40.31 37.70
C LEU A 9 53.88 -41.29 38.82
N PRO A 10 53.80 -42.66 38.75
CA PRO A 10 54.03 -43.51 37.55
C PRO A 10 53.43 -44.97 37.47
N ASN A 11 53.90 -45.74 36.47
CA ASN A 11 54.22 -47.20 36.45
C ASN A 11 53.19 -48.37 36.22
N SER A 12 53.57 -49.20 35.21
CA SER A 12 53.62 -50.69 35.13
C SER A 12 52.38 -51.63 35.01
N HIS A 13 52.35 -52.33 33.86
CA HIS A 13 51.99 -53.75 33.53
C HIS A 13 52.13 -54.86 34.61
N PRO A 14 51.73 -56.16 34.38
CA PRO A 14 50.74 -56.78 33.44
C PRO A 14 49.91 -57.97 34.07
N LEU A 15 49.20 -58.78 33.23
CA LEU A 15 48.60 -60.14 33.50
C LEU A 15 47.32 -60.14 34.39
N GLN A 16 46.35 -61.08 34.41
CA GLN A 16 45.93 -62.31 33.67
C GLN A 16 44.47 -62.67 34.12
N LEU A 17 43.64 -63.63 33.66
CA LEU A 17 43.53 -64.66 32.58
C LEU A 17 42.01 -65.05 32.44
N GLY A 18 41.62 -66.00 31.56
CA GLY A 18 40.41 -66.85 31.71
C GLY A 18 39.16 -66.53 30.85
N THR A 19 39.12 -66.79 29.53
CA THR A 19 38.70 -68.05 28.85
C THR A 19 37.23 -68.51 29.01
N SER A 20 36.40 -68.35 27.96
CA SER A 20 35.54 -69.41 27.37
C SER A 20 34.81 -68.94 26.09
N PHE A 21 34.31 -69.89 25.30
CA PHE A 21 33.76 -69.77 23.93
C PHE A 21 32.19 -69.72 23.95
N PRO A 22 31.46 -69.47 22.82
CA PRO A 22 31.89 -69.67 21.42
C PRO A 22 31.53 -68.59 20.37
N ARG A 23 32.16 -68.73 19.19
CA ARG A 23 31.59 -68.24 17.91
C ARG A 23 30.39 -69.09 17.50
N CYS A 24 29.44 -68.49 16.79
CA CYS A 24 28.59 -69.21 15.85
C CYS A 24 28.97 -68.79 14.42
N ASP A 25 29.81 -69.60 13.77
CA ASP A 25 30.16 -69.41 12.36
C ASP A 25 28.98 -69.83 11.47
N ASN A 26 28.18 -68.87 11.01
CA ASN A 26 27.28 -69.06 9.86
C ASN A 26 26.82 -67.73 9.24
N CYS A 27 27.67 -67.16 8.37
CA CYS A 27 27.24 -66.17 7.39
C CYS A 27 27.01 -66.85 6.02
N PRO A 28 25.74 -67.02 5.58
CA PRO A 28 25.43 -67.20 4.17
C PRO A 28 25.26 -65.81 3.52
N GLY A 29 26.37 -65.17 3.15
CA GLY A 29 26.33 -63.97 2.32
C GLY A 29 26.02 -64.33 0.88
N SER A 30 24.84 -63.96 0.35
CA SER A 30 24.59 -63.82 -1.10
C SER A 30 23.19 -63.28 -1.41
N ASN A 31 23.04 -62.71 -2.61
CA ASN A 31 21.80 -62.16 -3.13
C ASN A 31 20.71 -63.23 -3.29
N ARG A 32 19.55 -63.04 -2.64
CA ARG A 32 18.26 -63.46 -3.20
C ARG A 32 17.23 -62.33 -3.09
N PHE A 33 16.72 -61.93 -4.25
CA PHE A 33 15.70 -60.91 -4.44
C PHE A 33 14.29 -61.47 -4.20
N LEU A 34 13.37 -60.56 -3.87
CA LEU A 34 11.92 -60.59 -4.13
C LEU A 34 11.03 -61.62 -3.38
N PHE A 35 9.86 -61.10 -2.97
CA PHE A 35 8.65 -61.80 -2.51
C PHE A 35 8.79 -62.89 -1.44
N GLY A 36 9.04 -62.46 -0.19
CA GLY A 36 8.55 -63.17 0.99
C GLY A 36 7.03 -63.09 1.10
N THR A 37 6.37 -64.19 1.51
CA THR A 37 4.91 -64.35 1.44
C THR A 37 4.12 -63.54 2.48
N LEU A 38 3.03 -62.90 2.04
CA LEU A 38 2.02 -62.28 2.91
C LEU A 38 1.23 -63.36 3.67
N ASN A 39 1.70 -63.78 4.84
CA ASN A 39 1.04 -64.81 5.63
C ASN A 39 -0.22 -64.22 6.34
N VAL A 40 -1.42 -64.63 5.91
CA VAL A 40 -2.67 -63.92 6.23
C VAL A 40 -3.28 -64.36 7.57
N MET A 41 -2.83 -63.77 8.67
CA MET A 41 -3.62 -63.80 9.92
C MET A 41 -4.87 -62.90 9.80
N ARG A 42 -6.06 -63.50 9.89
CA ARG A 42 -7.37 -62.81 9.75
C ARG A 42 -7.73 -61.98 10.99
N LEU A 43 -7.25 -60.74 11.07
CA LEU A 43 -7.68 -59.76 12.09
C LEU A 43 -8.76 -58.78 11.56
N ARG A 44 -9.86 -59.32 11.01
CA ARG A 44 -11.01 -58.56 10.47
C ARG A 44 -11.62 -57.53 11.44
N ARG A 45 -11.42 -57.68 12.76
CA ARG A 45 -11.86 -56.70 13.78
C ARG A 45 -10.92 -55.48 13.83
N CYS A 46 -9.61 -55.67 13.75
CA CYS A 46 -8.62 -54.60 13.72
C CYS A 46 -8.73 -53.79 12.42
N ASP A 47 -8.86 -54.47 11.28
CA ASP A 47 -9.06 -53.83 9.97
C ASP A 47 -10.30 -52.89 9.99
N ARG A 48 -11.41 -53.36 10.58
CA ARG A 48 -12.65 -52.57 10.75
C ARG A 48 -12.51 -51.44 11.78
N TYR A 49 -11.76 -51.67 12.85
CA TYR A 49 -11.52 -50.68 13.90
C TYR A 49 -10.72 -49.49 13.35
N LEU A 50 -9.63 -49.76 12.63
CA LEU A 50 -8.81 -48.75 11.95
C LEU A 50 -9.67 -47.86 11.03
N LEU A 51 -10.48 -48.47 10.16
CA LEU A 51 -11.38 -47.71 9.27
C LEU A 51 -12.42 -46.87 10.02
N ARG A 52 -12.96 -47.37 11.14
CA ARG A 52 -13.88 -46.59 11.98
C ARG A 52 -13.18 -45.40 12.66
N GLN A 53 -11.90 -45.55 13.02
CA GLN A 53 -11.10 -44.47 13.60
C GLN A 53 -10.70 -43.40 12.57
N MET A 54 -10.52 -43.74 11.29
CA MET A 54 -10.25 -42.74 10.23
C MET A 54 -11.51 -41.97 9.80
N LEU A 55 -12.70 -42.56 9.92
CA LEU A 55 -13.96 -42.00 9.37
C LEU A 55 -14.34 -40.63 9.97
N GLY A 56 -14.19 -40.47 11.28
CA GLY A 56 -14.48 -39.21 11.98
C GLY A 56 -13.53 -38.07 11.55
N PRO A 57 -12.21 -38.27 11.65
CA PRO A 57 -11.19 -37.35 11.12
C PRO A 57 -11.37 -37.03 9.63
N PHE A 58 -11.78 -37.99 8.79
CA PHE A 58 -12.08 -37.74 7.38
C PHE A 58 -13.26 -36.77 7.20
N ALA A 59 -14.38 -37.02 7.89
CA ALA A 59 -15.55 -36.14 7.81
C ALA A 59 -15.24 -34.73 8.33
N LEU A 60 -14.46 -34.62 9.41
CA LEU A 60 -14.02 -33.33 9.97
C LEU A 60 -13.10 -32.57 9.01
N ALA A 61 -12.09 -33.25 8.44
CA ALA A 61 -11.16 -32.64 7.49
C ALA A 61 -11.85 -32.23 6.19
N LEU A 62 -12.77 -33.05 5.66
CA LEU A 62 -13.56 -32.73 4.47
C LEU A 62 -14.45 -31.50 4.70
N ALA A 63 -15.15 -31.44 5.84
CA ALA A 63 -15.98 -30.29 6.19
C ALA A 63 -15.14 -29.01 6.39
N GLY A 64 -14.00 -29.11 7.09
CA GLY A 64 -13.10 -27.98 7.31
C GLY A 64 -12.46 -27.44 6.02
N LEU A 65 -12.01 -28.32 5.12
CA LEU A 65 -11.44 -27.93 3.82
C LEU A 65 -12.49 -27.32 2.90
N VAL A 66 -13.68 -27.90 2.82
CA VAL A 66 -14.78 -27.32 2.02
C VAL A 66 -15.19 -25.97 2.58
N LEU A 67 -15.32 -25.82 3.91
CA LEU A 67 -15.61 -24.52 4.55
C LEU A 67 -14.53 -23.46 4.27
N PHE A 68 -13.25 -23.83 4.34
CA PHE A 68 -12.12 -22.95 4.04
C PHE A 68 -12.15 -22.44 2.59
N ILE A 69 -12.36 -23.34 1.62
CA ILE A 69 -12.43 -22.95 0.21
C ILE A 69 -13.71 -22.13 -0.06
N VAL A 70 -14.84 -22.48 0.55
CA VAL A 70 -16.10 -21.70 0.49
C VAL A 70 -15.93 -20.29 1.05
N LEU A 71 -15.16 -20.09 2.13
CA LEU A 71 -14.92 -18.76 2.69
C LEU A 71 -14.17 -17.84 1.72
N ASN A 72 -13.08 -18.33 1.12
CA ASN A 72 -12.34 -17.59 0.08
C ASN A 72 -13.22 -17.28 -1.14
N LEU A 73 -14.08 -18.24 -1.52
CA LEU A 73 -15.03 -18.12 -2.62
C LEU A 73 -16.14 -17.08 -2.35
N ILE A 74 -16.58 -16.93 -1.10
CA ILE A 74 -17.56 -15.92 -0.71
C ILE A 74 -16.98 -14.51 -0.81
N LEU A 75 -15.71 -14.30 -0.44
CA LEU A 75 -15.04 -13.01 -0.60
C LEU A 75 -15.06 -12.57 -2.08
N ARG A 76 -14.60 -13.43 -2.98
CA ARG A 76 -14.59 -13.16 -4.43
C ARG A 76 -15.98 -13.03 -5.07
N LEU A 77 -17.02 -13.59 -4.45
CA LEU A 77 -18.41 -13.40 -4.87
C LEU A 77 -19.06 -12.16 -4.23
N SER A 78 -18.43 -11.56 -3.21
CA SER A 78 -18.95 -10.35 -2.55
C SER A 78 -18.68 -9.07 -3.34
N GLU A 79 -17.56 -8.99 -4.05
CA GLU A 79 -17.26 -7.99 -5.08
C GLU A 79 -18.44 -7.89 -6.07
N LEU A 80 -18.77 -9.01 -6.72
CA LEU A 80 -19.92 -9.10 -7.64
C LEU A 80 -21.30 -8.81 -7.00
N MET A 81 -21.41 -8.85 -5.67
CA MET A 81 -22.65 -8.49 -4.95
C MET A 81 -22.75 -6.98 -4.71
N VAL A 82 -21.63 -6.32 -4.43
CA VAL A 82 -21.51 -4.85 -4.28
C VAL A 82 -21.64 -4.18 -5.64
N ASP A 83 -20.83 -4.60 -6.62
CA ASP A 83 -20.67 -3.91 -7.91
C ASP A 83 -21.89 -4.08 -8.84
N ARG A 84 -22.68 -5.16 -8.67
CA ARG A 84 -23.74 -5.57 -9.61
C ARG A 84 -25.08 -5.92 -8.96
N GLY A 85 -25.21 -5.71 -7.64
CA GLY A 85 -26.47 -5.89 -6.90
C GLY A 85 -27.06 -7.31 -6.97
N ILE A 86 -26.23 -8.34 -7.17
CA ILE A 86 -26.68 -9.72 -7.36
C ILE A 86 -27.38 -10.24 -6.09
N GLY A 87 -28.61 -10.72 -6.22
CA GLY A 87 -29.38 -11.22 -5.07
C GLY A 87 -28.71 -12.41 -4.38
N ILE A 88 -28.64 -12.38 -3.04
CA ILE A 88 -27.99 -13.43 -2.22
C ILE A 88 -28.51 -14.86 -2.51
N THR A 89 -29.74 -15.01 -2.98
CA THR A 89 -30.33 -16.29 -3.41
C THR A 89 -29.70 -16.84 -4.70
N GLN A 90 -29.30 -15.96 -5.63
CA GLN A 90 -28.56 -16.33 -6.84
C GLN A 90 -27.10 -16.68 -6.50
N LEU A 91 -26.47 -15.92 -5.60
CA LEU A 91 -25.12 -16.19 -5.10
C LEU A 91 -25.06 -17.56 -4.38
N LEU A 92 -26.03 -17.86 -3.51
CA LEU A 92 -26.17 -19.16 -2.86
C LEU A 92 -26.43 -20.30 -3.88
N ARG A 93 -27.20 -20.05 -4.95
CA ARG A 93 -27.41 -21.02 -6.04
C ARG A 93 -26.11 -21.30 -6.80
N LEU A 94 -25.30 -20.28 -7.11
CA LEU A 94 -23.97 -20.45 -7.73
C LEU A 94 -23.03 -21.24 -6.80
N LEU A 95 -23.00 -20.90 -5.51
CA LEU A 95 -22.18 -21.61 -4.52
C LEU A 95 -22.51 -23.11 -4.46
N ILE A 96 -23.80 -23.47 -4.41
CA ILE A 96 -24.27 -24.87 -4.44
C ILE A 96 -23.85 -25.57 -5.74
N LEU A 97 -23.83 -24.88 -6.88
CA LEU A 97 -23.38 -25.41 -8.17
C LEU A 97 -21.86 -25.49 -8.32
N TRP A 98 -21.08 -24.90 -7.40
CA TRP A 98 -19.62 -25.07 -7.35
C TRP A 98 -19.17 -26.12 -6.31
N MET A 99 -20.02 -26.47 -5.33
CA MET A 99 -19.74 -27.52 -4.32
C MET A 99 -19.17 -28.84 -4.88
N PRO A 100 -19.62 -29.41 -6.03
CA PRO A 100 -19.05 -30.66 -6.54
C PRO A 100 -17.59 -30.55 -7.02
N GLU A 101 -17.16 -29.36 -7.45
CA GLU A 101 -15.74 -29.10 -7.73
C GLU A 101 -14.96 -29.04 -6.42
N LEU A 102 -15.44 -28.28 -5.43
CA LEU A 102 -14.76 -28.14 -4.13
C LEU A 102 -14.57 -29.50 -3.44
N ILE A 103 -15.58 -30.37 -3.52
CA ILE A 103 -15.54 -31.74 -2.99
C ILE A 103 -14.53 -32.61 -3.75
N ALA A 104 -14.39 -32.46 -5.08
CA ALA A 104 -13.40 -33.23 -5.86
C ALA A 104 -11.96 -32.89 -5.43
N TRP A 105 -11.66 -31.62 -5.18
CA TRP A 105 -10.36 -31.18 -4.66
C TRP A 105 -10.15 -31.54 -3.19
N ALA A 106 -11.20 -31.47 -2.36
CA ALA A 106 -11.10 -31.69 -0.92
C ALA A 106 -10.99 -33.16 -0.51
N ILE A 107 -11.53 -34.14 -1.25
CA ILE A 107 -11.48 -35.57 -0.86
C ILE A 107 -10.03 -36.10 -0.72
N PRO A 108 -9.10 -35.90 -1.68
CA PRO A 108 -7.71 -36.34 -1.54
C PRO A 108 -7.00 -35.75 -0.31
N MET A 109 -7.20 -34.46 -0.07
CA MET A 109 -6.61 -33.73 1.07
C MET A 109 -7.25 -34.13 2.41
N ALA A 110 -8.56 -34.35 2.45
CA ALA A 110 -9.26 -34.86 3.62
C ALA A 110 -8.82 -36.30 3.96
N ALA A 111 -8.53 -37.13 2.95
CA ALA A 111 -7.96 -38.46 3.16
C ALA A 111 -6.54 -38.39 3.77
N LEU A 112 -5.71 -37.43 3.35
CA LEU A 112 -4.41 -37.16 3.97
C LEU A 112 -4.54 -36.83 5.47
N PHE A 113 -5.37 -35.83 5.80
CA PHE A 113 -5.57 -35.42 7.20
C PHE A 113 -6.23 -36.51 8.05
N ALA A 114 -7.16 -37.29 7.48
CA ALA A 114 -7.78 -38.41 8.18
C ALA A 114 -6.74 -39.42 8.68
N VAL A 115 -5.72 -39.70 7.88
CA VAL A 115 -4.64 -40.63 8.22
C VAL A 115 -3.70 -40.02 9.25
N PHE A 116 -3.27 -38.77 9.08
CA PHE A 116 -2.41 -38.10 10.08
C PHE A 116 -3.09 -37.95 11.44
N LEU A 117 -4.35 -37.50 11.48
CA LEU A 117 -5.10 -37.32 12.73
C LEU A 117 -5.50 -38.66 13.36
N GLY A 118 -5.94 -39.63 12.55
CA GLY A 118 -6.36 -40.94 13.01
C GLY A 118 -5.21 -41.79 13.54
N LEU A 119 -4.12 -41.94 12.76
CA LEU A 119 -2.93 -42.67 13.22
C LEU A 119 -2.18 -41.88 14.29
N GLY A 120 -2.09 -40.55 14.21
CA GLY A 120 -1.47 -39.72 15.25
C GLY A 120 -2.20 -39.78 16.59
N ARG A 121 -3.54 -39.93 16.59
CA ARG A 121 -4.29 -40.26 17.82
C ARG A 121 -3.91 -41.64 18.35
N MET A 122 -3.87 -42.66 17.48
CA MET A 122 -3.54 -44.04 17.86
C MET A 122 -2.08 -44.22 18.32
N ASP A 123 -1.16 -43.36 17.87
CA ASP A 123 0.23 -43.30 18.35
C ASP A 123 0.30 -42.67 19.76
N HIS A 124 -0.31 -41.47 19.92
CA HIS A 124 -0.41 -40.78 21.21
C HIS A 124 -1.06 -41.66 22.30
N ASP A 125 -2.18 -42.29 21.97
CA ASP A 125 -2.94 -43.17 22.87
C ASP A 125 -2.29 -44.58 22.98
N ARG A 126 -1.11 -44.79 22.36
CA ARG A 126 -0.26 -46.00 22.35
C ARG A 126 -0.91 -47.28 21.80
N GLU A 127 -2.03 -47.15 21.10
CA GLU A 127 -2.71 -48.26 20.41
C GLU A 127 -1.82 -48.90 19.34
N ILE A 128 -0.97 -48.12 18.65
CA ILE A 128 -0.03 -48.66 17.64
C ILE A 128 1.05 -49.50 18.30
N MET A 129 1.68 -49.01 19.37
CA MET A 129 2.67 -49.76 20.16
C MET A 129 2.08 -51.06 20.77
N ALA A 130 0.79 -51.04 21.12
CA ALA A 130 0.08 -52.24 21.57
C ALA A 130 -0.15 -53.26 20.43
N LEU A 131 -0.37 -52.82 19.19
CA LEU A 131 -0.45 -53.70 18.02
C LEU A 131 0.92 -54.30 17.65
N GLU A 132 1.99 -53.49 17.69
CA GLU A 132 3.36 -53.95 17.44
C GLU A 132 3.83 -55.00 18.45
N SER A 133 3.52 -54.83 19.74
CA SER A 133 3.91 -55.81 20.77
C SER A 133 3.19 -57.17 20.66
N ILE A 134 2.10 -57.24 19.89
CA ILE A 134 1.38 -58.48 19.52
C ILE A 134 1.91 -59.04 18.17
N GLY A 135 2.91 -58.39 17.56
CA GLY A 135 3.57 -58.84 16.31
C GLY A 135 2.91 -58.33 15.03
N VAL A 136 2.04 -57.32 15.09
CA VAL A 136 1.47 -56.67 13.88
C VAL A 136 2.48 -55.64 13.36
N SER A 137 3.03 -55.85 12.16
CA SER A 137 3.95 -54.88 11.56
C SER A 137 3.25 -53.58 11.16
N LEU A 138 3.98 -52.47 11.23
CA LEU A 138 3.50 -51.13 10.85
C LEU A 138 2.95 -51.11 9.41
N ARG A 139 3.62 -51.80 8.47
CA ARG A 139 3.09 -51.99 7.10
C ARG A 139 1.72 -52.65 7.06
N ARG A 140 1.42 -53.62 7.93
CA ARG A 140 0.12 -54.29 7.98
C ARG A 140 -0.99 -53.37 8.47
N ILE A 141 -0.69 -52.39 9.32
CA ILE A 141 -1.65 -51.37 9.80
C ILE A 141 -2.12 -50.47 8.64
N LEU A 142 -1.23 -50.15 7.68
CA LEU A 142 -1.57 -49.33 6.52
C LEU A 142 -2.43 -50.03 5.46
N VAL A 143 -2.34 -51.36 5.32
CA VAL A 143 -3.09 -52.14 4.30
C VAL A 143 -4.61 -51.84 4.26
N PRO A 144 -5.39 -51.92 5.36
CA PRO A 144 -6.82 -51.62 5.31
C PRO A 144 -7.11 -50.17 4.91
N VAL A 145 -6.27 -49.22 5.31
CA VAL A 145 -6.43 -47.78 5.02
C VAL A 145 -6.15 -47.51 3.53
N LEU A 146 -5.10 -48.11 2.97
CA LEU A 146 -4.80 -48.08 1.53
C LEU A 146 -5.94 -48.71 0.71
N VAL A 147 -6.52 -49.83 1.15
CA VAL A 147 -7.69 -50.43 0.47
C VAL A 147 -8.90 -49.50 0.49
N ALA A 148 -9.13 -48.74 1.57
CA ALA A 148 -10.19 -47.73 1.60
C ALA A 148 -9.88 -46.51 0.70
N SER A 149 -8.61 -46.12 0.55
CA SER A 149 -8.21 -45.03 -0.35
C SER A 149 -8.53 -45.31 -1.82
N ILE A 150 -8.52 -46.57 -2.25
CA ILE A 150 -8.96 -46.98 -3.60
C ILE A 150 -10.47 -46.70 -3.78
N GLY A 151 -11.28 -46.90 -2.75
CA GLY A 151 -12.71 -46.55 -2.76
C GLY A 151 -12.96 -45.04 -2.82
N LEU A 152 -12.18 -44.26 -2.06
CA LEU A 152 -12.23 -42.79 -2.12
C LEU A 152 -11.70 -42.24 -3.46
N SER A 153 -10.70 -42.88 -4.07
CA SER A 153 -10.21 -42.57 -5.42
C SER A 153 -11.31 -42.76 -6.47
N PHE A 154 -12.01 -43.91 -6.44
CA PHE A 154 -13.14 -44.15 -7.35
C PHE A 154 -14.30 -43.15 -7.15
N LEU A 155 -14.60 -42.79 -5.90
CA LEU A 155 -15.56 -41.73 -5.59
C LEU A 155 -15.13 -40.37 -6.17
N THR A 156 -13.86 -40.00 -6.01
CA THR A 156 -13.30 -38.74 -6.53
C THR A 156 -13.38 -38.70 -8.06
N PHE A 157 -13.06 -39.81 -8.73
CA PHE A 157 -13.21 -39.94 -10.19
C PHE A 157 -14.68 -39.78 -10.63
N ALA A 158 -15.63 -40.39 -9.91
CA ALA A 158 -17.06 -40.25 -10.21
C ALA A 158 -17.54 -38.80 -10.06
N VAL A 159 -17.09 -38.08 -9.03
CA VAL A 159 -17.42 -36.66 -8.83
C VAL A 159 -16.79 -35.79 -9.93
N TYR A 160 -15.49 -35.92 -10.22
CA TYR A 160 -14.79 -35.10 -11.21
C TYR A 160 -15.25 -35.38 -12.66
N ASN A 161 -15.61 -36.63 -13.00
CA ASN A 161 -16.06 -36.97 -14.36
C ASN A 161 -17.56 -36.71 -14.62
N TRP A 162 -18.43 -36.84 -13.62
CA TRP A 162 -19.89 -36.71 -13.84
C TRP A 162 -20.52 -35.51 -13.12
N ALA A 163 -20.26 -35.34 -11.82
CA ALA A 163 -20.91 -34.28 -11.05
C ALA A 163 -20.37 -32.89 -11.38
N MET A 164 -19.04 -32.73 -11.39
CA MET A 164 -18.37 -31.44 -11.62
C MET A 164 -18.68 -30.84 -13.01
N PRO A 165 -18.61 -31.57 -14.14
CA PRO A 165 -18.94 -30.99 -15.44
C PRO A 165 -20.41 -30.58 -15.53
N ALA A 166 -21.34 -31.42 -15.04
CA ALA A 166 -22.76 -31.08 -15.01
C ALA A 166 -23.04 -29.81 -14.18
N SER A 167 -22.40 -29.69 -13.02
CA SER A 167 -22.52 -28.51 -12.16
C SER A 167 -21.87 -27.26 -12.77
N LYS A 168 -20.68 -27.36 -13.38
CA LYS A 168 -20.07 -26.22 -14.11
C LYS A 168 -20.93 -25.75 -15.28
N ASN A 169 -21.48 -26.65 -16.10
CA ASN A 169 -22.39 -26.26 -17.19
C ASN A 169 -23.64 -25.54 -16.65
N ALA A 170 -24.17 -25.95 -15.49
CA ALA A 170 -25.30 -25.29 -14.85
C ALA A 170 -24.93 -23.93 -14.22
N ALA A 171 -23.80 -23.84 -13.52
CA ALA A 171 -23.29 -22.59 -12.95
C ALA A 171 -22.99 -21.55 -14.03
N GLN A 172 -22.33 -21.96 -15.12
CA GLN A 172 -21.99 -21.10 -16.26
C GLN A 172 -23.25 -20.58 -16.96
N ARG A 173 -24.33 -21.38 -17.03
CA ARG A 173 -25.64 -20.90 -17.50
C ARG A 173 -26.23 -19.85 -16.57
N THR A 174 -26.27 -20.11 -15.26
CA THR A 174 -26.80 -19.13 -14.30
C THR A 174 -25.95 -17.86 -14.18
N TYR A 175 -24.63 -17.95 -14.34
CA TYR A 175 -23.76 -16.78 -14.44
C TYR A 175 -24.08 -15.95 -15.70
N ARG A 176 -24.24 -16.60 -16.87
CA ARG A 176 -24.68 -15.93 -18.10
C ARG A 176 -26.10 -15.34 -17.98
N GLU A 177 -27.05 -16.06 -17.36
CA GLU A 177 -28.41 -15.58 -17.07
C GLU A 177 -28.39 -14.27 -16.26
N ILE A 178 -27.50 -14.16 -15.26
CA ILE A 178 -27.35 -12.96 -14.41
C ILE A 178 -26.71 -11.81 -15.21
N VAL A 179 -25.60 -12.06 -15.93
CA VAL A 179 -24.93 -11.03 -16.75
C VAL A 179 -25.84 -10.48 -17.85
N LEU A 180 -26.65 -11.33 -18.49
CA LEU A 180 -27.51 -10.96 -19.61
C LEU A 180 -28.85 -10.31 -19.20
N THR A 181 -29.22 -10.30 -17.90
CA THR A 181 -30.49 -9.70 -17.44
C THR A 181 -30.40 -8.24 -17.01
N GLN A 182 -29.20 -7.67 -16.90
CA GLN A 182 -28.99 -6.24 -16.59
C GLN A 182 -28.42 -5.42 -17.75
N SER A 183 -27.82 -6.07 -18.76
CA SER A 183 -27.41 -5.42 -20.00
C SER A 183 -27.52 -6.39 -21.16
N LEU A 184 -28.16 -5.96 -22.25
CA LEU A 184 -28.01 -6.64 -23.54
C LEU A 184 -26.52 -6.61 -23.92
N PRO A 185 -25.91 -7.74 -24.30
CA PRO A 185 -24.50 -7.75 -24.65
C PRO A 185 -24.31 -6.95 -25.94
N ARG A 186 -23.68 -5.77 -25.84
CA ARG A 186 -23.16 -5.06 -27.02
C ARG A 186 -22.32 -6.06 -27.82
N ILE A 187 -22.74 -6.34 -29.05
CA ILE A 187 -21.90 -7.08 -30.01
C ILE A 187 -20.64 -6.24 -30.18
N SER A 188 -19.50 -6.80 -29.78
CA SER A 188 -18.23 -6.08 -29.82
C SER A 188 -17.87 -5.78 -31.27
N ALA A 189 -17.74 -4.48 -31.57
CA ALA A 189 -16.96 -4.02 -32.72
C ALA A 189 -15.61 -4.76 -32.75
N ASN A 190 -15.07 -5.01 -33.95
CA ASN A 190 -13.78 -5.68 -34.14
C ASN A 190 -13.75 -7.19 -33.81
N THR A 191 -14.90 -7.89 -33.89
CA THR A 191 -15.00 -9.34 -33.57
C THR A 191 -14.77 -10.24 -34.80
N PHE A 192 -13.96 -11.28 -34.64
CA PHE A 192 -13.83 -12.40 -35.59
C PHE A 192 -14.75 -13.57 -35.18
N PHE A 193 -15.46 -14.18 -36.14
CA PHE A 193 -16.24 -15.40 -35.92
C PHE A 193 -16.11 -16.41 -37.06
N THR A 194 -16.18 -17.70 -36.72
CA THR A 194 -16.03 -18.82 -37.68
C THR A 194 -17.39 -19.33 -38.14
N GLY A 195 -17.64 -19.25 -39.45
CA GLY A 195 -18.79 -19.88 -40.09
C GLY A 195 -18.65 -21.40 -40.21
N SER A 196 -19.74 -22.06 -40.60
CA SER A 196 -19.89 -23.53 -40.58
C SER A 196 -19.11 -24.30 -41.67
N ASN A 197 -18.33 -23.62 -42.52
CA ASN A 197 -17.64 -24.18 -43.69
C ASN A 197 -16.18 -23.68 -43.83
N ASP A 198 -15.41 -23.59 -42.74
CA ASP A 198 -14.02 -23.06 -42.74
C ASP A 198 -13.91 -21.63 -43.35
N GLN A 199 -14.93 -20.83 -43.07
CA GLN A 199 -15.07 -19.42 -43.45
C GLN A 199 -14.89 -18.56 -42.20
N TYR A 200 -14.10 -17.50 -42.30
CA TYR A 200 -13.88 -16.55 -41.21
C TYR A 200 -14.52 -15.21 -41.57
N PHE A 201 -15.33 -14.69 -40.67
CA PHE A 201 -16.02 -13.41 -40.82
C PHE A 201 -15.46 -12.43 -39.79
N TYR A 202 -15.27 -11.18 -40.22
CA TYR A 202 -14.88 -10.05 -39.40
C TYR A 202 -15.77 -8.86 -39.76
N VAL A 203 -16.15 -8.10 -38.75
CA VAL A 203 -16.98 -6.89 -38.87
C VAL A 203 -16.39 -5.82 -37.97
N ARG A 204 -16.14 -4.61 -38.52
CA ARG A 204 -15.66 -3.50 -37.69
C ARG A 204 -16.79 -2.84 -36.91
N GLN A 205 -17.94 -2.59 -37.53
CA GLN A 205 -19.11 -1.98 -36.89
C GLN A 205 -20.39 -2.74 -37.24
N TYR A 206 -21.28 -2.90 -36.25
CA TYR A 206 -22.62 -3.45 -36.40
C TYR A 206 -23.60 -2.49 -35.72
N ASP A 207 -24.68 -2.13 -36.39
CA ASP A 207 -25.77 -1.34 -35.82
C ASP A 207 -26.98 -2.25 -35.53
N ALA A 208 -27.48 -2.18 -34.31
CA ALA A 208 -28.48 -3.11 -33.80
C ALA A 208 -29.92 -2.67 -34.08
N ASP A 209 -30.14 -1.39 -34.42
CA ASP A 209 -31.48 -0.84 -34.67
C ASP A 209 -31.93 -1.01 -36.13
N ASP A 210 -30.98 -1.11 -37.09
CA ASP A 210 -31.25 -1.35 -38.51
C ASP A 210 -30.69 -2.68 -39.08
N GLY A 211 -29.79 -3.36 -38.35
CA GLY A 211 -29.18 -4.62 -38.77
C GLY A 211 -28.06 -4.46 -39.81
N SER A 212 -27.52 -3.25 -39.98
CA SER A 212 -26.41 -2.96 -40.89
C SER A 212 -25.05 -3.32 -40.30
N VAL A 213 -24.12 -3.67 -41.20
CA VAL A 213 -22.70 -3.91 -40.92
C VAL A 213 -21.84 -2.98 -41.76
N ARG A 214 -20.70 -2.54 -41.20
CA ARG A 214 -19.69 -1.75 -41.93
C ARG A 214 -18.30 -2.33 -41.77
N ASP A 215 -17.50 -2.18 -42.83
CA ASP A 215 -16.20 -2.84 -43.03
C ASP A 215 -16.27 -4.35 -42.76
N VAL A 216 -16.98 -5.06 -43.64
CA VAL A 216 -17.05 -6.53 -43.59
C VAL A 216 -15.84 -7.13 -44.28
N LEU A 217 -15.21 -8.13 -43.66
CA LEU A 217 -14.17 -8.96 -44.26
C LEU A 217 -14.54 -10.44 -44.10
N ILE A 218 -14.60 -11.17 -45.22
CA ILE A 218 -14.87 -12.61 -45.25
C ILE A 218 -13.66 -13.30 -45.89
N TYR A 219 -13.19 -14.37 -45.25
CA TYR A 219 -12.05 -15.16 -45.66
C TYR A 219 -12.47 -16.64 -45.75
N ASP A 220 -12.81 -17.10 -46.95
CA ASP A 220 -13.15 -18.51 -47.23
C ASP A 220 -11.89 -19.31 -47.55
N VAL A 221 -11.55 -20.28 -46.71
CA VAL A 221 -10.39 -21.19 -46.89
C VAL A 221 -10.82 -22.55 -47.46
N SER A 222 -12.12 -22.75 -47.69
CA SER A 222 -12.68 -23.99 -48.22
C SER A 222 -12.79 -24.01 -49.75
N GLY A 223 -12.76 -22.85 -50.40
CA GLY A 223 -13.03 -22.67 -51.83
C GLY A 223 -14.48 -22.97 -52.22
N ARG A 224 -15.43 -22.80 -51.30
CA ARG A 224 -16.85 -23.17 -51.47
C ARG A 224 -17.78 -21.98 -51.65
N LEU A 225 -17.34 -20.74 -51.40
CA LEU A 225 -18.12 -19.55 -51.75
C LEU A 225 -18.35 -19.46 -53.26
N PHE A 226 -17.29 -19.66 -54.05
CA PHE A 226 -17.32 -19.58 -55.52
C PHE A 226 -16.69 -20.81 -56.19
N PRO A 227 -17.34 -21.99 -56.11
CA PRO A 227 -16.75 -23.26 -56.56
C PRO A 227 -16.55 -23.35 -58.09
N GLN A 228 -17.04 -22.38 -58.87
CA GLN A 228 -16.79 -22.25 -60.31
C GLN A 228 -15.51 -21.46 -60.65
N ALA A 229 -14.87 -20.80 -59.67
CA ALA A 229 -13.74 -19.90 -59.89
C ALA A 229 -12.36 -20.53 -59.57
N GLU A 230 -12.32 -21.83 -59.28
CA GLU A 230 -11.15 -22.68 -58.94
C GLU A 230 -10.25 -22.22 -57.75
N SER A 231 -10.48 -21.03 -57.19
CA SER A 231 -9.80 -20.49 -56.00
C SER A 231 -10.08 -21.29 -54.74
N LYS A 232 -9.04 -21.47 -53.92
CA LYS A 232 -9.11 -22.23 -52.66
C LYS A 232 -9.05 -21.34 -51.44
N ILE A 233 -8.55 -20.12 -51.62
CA ILE A 233 -8.67 -19.02 -50.66
C ILE A 233 -9.40 -17.88 -51.38
N THR A 234 -10.51 -17.40 -50.82
CA THR A 234 -11.20 -16.20 -51.30
C THR A 234 -11.28 -15.17 -50.18
N ILE A 235 -10.85 -13.95 -50.47
CA ILE A 235 -11.01 -12.79 -49.60
C ILE A 235 -12.09 -11.90 -50.21
N VAL A 236 -13.09 -11.52 -49.42
CA VAL A 236 -14.14 -10.57 -49.79
C VAL A 236 -14.13 -9.44 -48.77
N THR A 237 -14.07 -8.19 -49.23
CA THR A 237 -14.21 -6.98 -48.40
C THR A 237 -15.39 -6.17 -48.91
N ALA A 238 -16.19 -5.58 -48.03
CA ALA A 238 -17.32 -4.71 -48.38
C ALA A 238 -17.45 -3.54 -47.39
N ASP A 239 -17.75 -2.35 -47.92
CA ASP A 239 -17.84 -1.13 -47.11
C ASP A 239 -19.10 -1.13 -46.25
N THR A 240 -20.24 -1.57 -46.82
CA THR A 240 -21.54 -1.74 -46.15
C THR A 240 -22.14 -3.13 -46.42
N GLY A 241 -23.09 -3.53 -45.58
CA GLY A 241 -23.96 -4.66 -45.85
C GLY A 241 -25.13 -4.73 -44.86
N THR A 242 -26.10 -5.59 -45.14
CA THR A 242 -27.24 -5.87 -44.26
C THR A 242 -27.47 -7.37 -44.11
N TRP A 243 -27.97 -7.81 -42.95
CA TRP A 243 -28.27 -9.23 -42.71
C TRP A 243 -29.76 -9.53 -42.81
N THR A 244 -30.17 -10.21 -43.89
CA THR A 244 -31.57 -10.46 -44.25
C THR A 244 -32.06 -11.84 -43.78
N ASN A 245 -31.75 -12.20 -42.53
CA ASN A 245 -32.01 -13.49 -41.85
C ASN A 245 -31.37 -14.75 -42.46
N GLU A 246 -31.37 -14.90 -43.79
CA GLU A 246 -30.81 -16.06 -44.49
C GLU A 246 -29.57 -15.70 -45.34
N ASN A 247 -29.49 -14.45 -45.81
CA ASN A 247 -28.35 -13.92 -46.58
C ASN A 247 -27.64 -12.77 -45.87
N TRP A 248 -26.38 -12.55 -46.25
CA TRP A 248 -25.63 -11.32 -46.07
C TRP A 248 -25.60 -10.60 -47.40
N ASP A 249 -26.31 -9.48 -47.49
CA ASP A 249 -26.38 -8.66 -48.69
C ASP A 249 -25.34 -7.54 -48.55
N LEU A 250 -24.19 -7.72 -49.22
CA LEU A 250 -23.04 -6.83 -49.16
C LEU A 250 -23.06 -5.81 -50.29
N GLU A 251 -22.65 -4.59 -50.00
CA GLU A 251 -22.58 -3.48 -50.96
C GLU A 251 -21.16 -2.95 -51.09
N ASN A 252 -20.83 -2.39 -52.26
CA ASN A 252 -19.59 -1.64 -52.53
C ASN A 252 -18.33 -2.37 -52.02
N GLY A 253 -17.97 -3.46 -52.68
CA GLY A 253 -16.91 -4.35 -52.20
C GLY A 253 -15.97 -4.87 -53.28
N ARG A 254 -14.98 -5.63 -52.82
CA ARG A 254 -13.93 -6.27 -53.62
C ARG A 254 -13.75 -7.73 -53.22
N MET A 255 -13.68 -8.61 -54.20
CA MET A 255 -13.30 -10.01 -54.01
C MET A 255 -11.97 -10.35 -54.70
N VAL A 256 -11.17 -11.19 -54.05
CA VAL A 256 -9.82 -11.58 -54.47
C VAL A 256 -9.62 -13.08 -54.19
N GLY A 257 -9.38 -13.87 -55.24
CA GLY A 257 -9.23 -15.32 -55.16
C GLY A 257 -7.81 -15.80 -55.46
N PHE A 258 -7.30 -16.73 -54.66
CA PHE A 258 -5.93 -17.28 -54.75
C PHE A 258 -5.93 -18.83 -54.85
N ASP A 259 -4.89 -19.39 -55.47
CA ASP A 259 -4.55 -20.82 -55.35
C ASP A 259 -3.62 -21.08 -54.15
N ARG A 260 -3.34 -22.35 -53.86
CA ARG A 260 -2.50 -22.83 -52.75
C ARG A 260 -1.10 -22.21 -52.69
N ASP A 261 -0.55 -21.89 -53.85
CA ASP A 261 0.82 -21.35 -53.96
C ASP A 261 0.85 -19.80 -53.83
N GLY A 262 -0.26 -19.18 -53.42
CA GLY A 262 -0.38 -17.72 -53.24
C GLY A 262 -0.61 -16.93 -54.53
N THR A 263 -0.67 -17.60 -55.68
CA THR A 263 -0.94 -16.97 -56.97
C THR A 263 -2.36 -16.42 -57.05
N LEU A 264 -2.49 -15.15 -57.44
CA LEU A 264 -3.76 -14.48 -57.71
C LEU A 264 -4.45 -15.10 -58.95
N ILE A 265 -5.66 -15.62 -58.79
CA ILE A 265 -6.50 -16.16 -59.87
C ILE A 265 -7.44 -15.08 -60.41
N TYR A 266 -8.13 -14.35 -59.52
CA TYR A 266 -9.02 -13.27 -59.88
C TYR A 266 -9.04 -12.15 -58.84
N SER A 267 -9.32 -10.93 -59.29
CA SER A 267 -9.61 -9.75 -58.46
C SER A 267 -10.67 -8.92 -59.16
N GLY A 268 -11.78 -8.63 -58.48
CA GLY A 268 -12.88 -7.82 -59.03
C GLY A 268 -13.63 -7.07 -57.95
N THR A 269 -14.35 -6.03 -58.34
CA THR A 269 -15.24 -5.24 -57.49
C THR A 269 -16.71 -5.55 -57.80
N PHE A 270 -17.58 -5.37 -56.81
CA PHE A 270 -19.03 -5.54 -56.92
C PHE A 270 -19.75 -4.35 -56.27
N GLU A 271 -20.87 -3.95 -56.86
CA GLU A 271 -21.77 -2.95 -56.27
C GLU A 271 -22.71 -3.61 -55.24
N GLU A 272 -23.15 -4.85 -55.51
CA GLU A 272 -24.03 -5.67 -54.66
C GLU A 272 -23.60 -7.16 -54.74
N LEU A 273 -23.58 -7.88 -53.62
CA LEU A 273 -23.24 -9.31 -53.52
C LEU A 273 -23.95 -9.99 -52.34
N SER A 274 -24.89 -10.90 -52.64
CA SER A 274 -25.61 -11.69 -51.64
C SER A 274 -24.89 -13.02 -51.33
N ILE A 275 -24.66 -13.31 -50.05
CA ILE A 275 -23.97 -14.53 -49.56
C ILE A 275 -24.87 -15.26 -48.55
N PRO A 276 -25.29 -16.51 -48.80
CA PRO A 276 -26.15 -17.26 -47.87
C PRO A 276 -25.38 -17.73 -46.62
N VAL A 277 -25.85 -17.37 -45.42
CA VAL A 277 -25.19 -17.69 -44.13
C VAL A 277 -26.16 -18.46 -43.23
N ALA A 278 -25.95 -19.77 -43.14
CA ALA A 278 -26.94 -20.72 -42.63
C ALA A 278 -27.12 -20.82 -41.09
N GLN A 279 -26.65 -19.85 -40.29
CA GLN A 279 -26.75 -19.89 -38.81
C GLN A 279 -26.93 -18.51 -38.16
N THR A 280 -27.82 -18.43 -37.16
CA THR A 280 -28.13 -17.23 -36.37
C THR A 280 -27.08 -16.97 -35.28
N ALA A 281 -26.74 -15.69 -35.04
CA ALA A 281 -25.73 -15.26 -34.07
C ALA A 281 -25.90 -15.88 -32.66
N ASP A 282 -27.13 -15.91 -32.13
CA ASP A 282 -27.43 -16.44 -30.79
C ASP A 282 -26.97 -17.90 -30.59
N GLN A 283 -26.97 -18.71 -31.65
CA GLN A 283 -26.56 -20.12 -31.58
C GLN A 283 -25.04 -20.29 -31.56
N ILE A 284 -24.27 -19.27 -31.96
CA ILE A 284 -22.81 -19.28 -31.98
C ILE A 284 -22.28 -19.07 -30.55
N TRP A 285 -22.78 -18.05 -29.85
CA TRP A 285 -22.39 -17.74 -28.46
C TRP A 285 -22.79 -18.83 -27.44
N ALA A 286 -23.81 -19.63 -27.75
CA ALA A 286 -24.29 -20.70 -26.88
C ALA A 286 -23.34 -21.91 -26.76
N GLN A 287 -22.37 -22.08 -27.66
CA GLN A 287 -21.63 -23.35 -27.82
C GLN A 287 -20.17 -23.34 -27.32
N SER A 288 -19.63 -22.19 -26.91
CA SER A 288 -18.27 -22.05 -26.36
C SER A 288 -18.15 -22.56 -24.92
N LYS A 289 -18.12 -23.90 -24.76
CA LYS A 289 -17.74 -24.57 -23.50
C LYS A 289 -16.22 -24.50 -23.27
N ALA A 290 -15.82 -24.24 -22.02
CA ALA A 290 -14.41 -24.36 -21.60
C ALA A 290 -14.01 -25.85 -21.43
N PRO A 291 -12.71 -26.24 -21.54
CA PRO A 291 -12.28 -27.63 -21.36
C PRO A 291 -12.68 -28.23 -19.99
N SER A 292 -12.63 -27.45 -18.91
CA SER A 292 -13.02 -27.95 -17.57
C SER A 292 -14.54 -28.20 -17.41
N GLU A 293 -15.37 -27.69 -18.32
CA GLU A 293 -16.82 -27.93 -18.39
C GLU A 293 -17.16 -29.23 -19.16
N MET A 294 -16.18 -29.87 -19.79
CA MET A 294 -16.40 -31.03 -20.67
C MET A 294 -16.18 -32.36 -19.93
N GLY A 295 -17.05 -33.34 -20.21
CA GLY A 295 -16.83 -34.72 -19.79
C GLY A 295 -15.76 -35.42 -20.63
N ILE A 296 -15.22 -36.56 -20.17
CA ILE A 296 -14.14 -37.31 -20.88
C ILE A 296 -14.45 -37.58 -22.36
N ARG A 297 -15.72 -37.89 -22.71
CA ARG A 297 -16.14 -38.09 -24.11
C ARG A 297 -16.03 -36.81 -24.93
N GLU A 298 -16.64 -35.72 -24.45
CA GLU A 298 -16.59 -34.40 -25.12
C GLU A 298 -15.15 -33.90 -25.29
N LEU A 299 -14.26 -34.16 -24.32
CA LEU A 299 -12.83 -33.83 -24.42
C LEU A 299 -12.13 -34.61 -25.54
N VAL A 300 -12.33 -35.93 -25.62
CA VAL A 300 -11.76 -36.76 -26.69
C VAL A 300 -12.30 -36.34 -28.06
N ASP A 301 -13.60 -36.09 -28.17
CA ASP A 301 -14.25 -35.64 -29.40
C ASP A 301 -13.78 -34.23 -29.82
N ARG A 302 -13.42 -33.35 -28.86
CA ARG A 302 -12.81 -32.05 -29.14
C ARG A 302 -11.36 -32.19 -29.59
N ILE A 303 -10.56 -33.04 -28.94
CA ILE A 303 -9.15 -33.29 -29.32
C ILE A 303 -9.07 -33.86 -30.74
N ALA A 304 -9.98 -34.78 -31.11
CA ALA A 304 -10.06 -35.35 -32.45
C ALA A 304 -10.31 -34.26 -33.52
N ARG A 305 -11.35 -33.42 -33.32
CA ARG A 305 -11.72 -32.35 -34.26
C ARG A 305 -10.67 -31.23 -34.33
N ALA A 306 -10.15 -30.79 -33.19
CA ALA A 306 -9.11 -29.77 -33.15
C ALA A 306 -7.83 -30.24 -33.86
N ARG A 307 -7.44 -31.52 -33.72
CA ARG A 307 -6.32 -32.11 -34.47
C ARG A 307 -6.57 -32.13 -35.99
N THR A 308 -7.78 -32.39 -36.46
CA THR A 308 -8.08 -32.35 -37.91
C THR A 308 -8.09 -30.92 -38.47
N SER A 309 -8.42 -29.91 -37.67
CA SER A 309 -8.43 -28.49 -38.05
C SER A 309 -7.12 -27.75 -37.74
N GLY A 310 -6.05 -28.46 -37.36
CA GLY A 310 -4.73 -27.85 -37.04
C GLY A 310 -4.68 -27.04 -35.74
N LEU A 311 -5.74 -27.04 -34.93
CA LEU A 311 -5.89 -26.20 -33.74
C LEU A 311 -5.09 -26.73 -32.53
N PRO A 312 -4.63 -25.85 -31.62
CA PRO A 312 -3.87 -26.25 -30.44
C PRO A 312 -4.69 -27.13 -29.49
N THR A 313 -4.25 -28.37 -29.29
CA THR A 313 -4.92 -29.38 -28.44
C THR A 313 -4.34 -29.50 -27.03
N LYS A 314 -3.20 -28.83 -26.77
CA LYS A 314 -2.36 -29.00 -25.56
C LYS A 314 -3.18 -28.95 -24.25
N GLU A 315 -3.91 -27.87 -24.03
CA GLU A 315 -4.71 -27.65 -22.81
C GLU A 315 -5.78 -28.74 -22.61
N THR A 316 -6.49 -29.10 -23.69
CA THR A 316 -7.56 -30.12 -23.65
C THR A 316 -6.99 -31.52 -23.35
N VAL A 317 -5.75 -31.82 -23.77
CA VAL A 317 -5.04 -33.06 -23.42
C VAL A 317 -4.62 -33.04 -21.94
N VAL A 318 -4.13 -31.92 -21.40
CA VAL A 318 -3.83 -31.81 -19.96
C VAL A 318 -5.08 -32.09 -19.12
N GLU A 319 -6.20 -31.40 -19.40
CA GLU A 319 -7.47 -31.58 -18.67
C GLU A 319 -8.01 -33.03 -18.77
N LEU A 320 -7.86 -33.69 -19.91
CA LEU A 320 -8.22 -35.10 -20.07
C LEU A 320 -7.39 -36.03 -19.16
N HIS A 321 -6.10 -35.78 -19.01
CA HIS A 321 -5.22 -36.59 -18.16
C HIS A 321 -5.34 -36.23 -16.67
N GLN A 322 -5.59 -34.97 -16.32
CA GLN A 322 -5.86 -34.51 -14.95
C GLN A 322 -7.05 -35.25 -14.30
N ARG A 323 -8.07 -35.62 -15.11
CA ARG A 323 -9.25 -36.40 -14.67
C ARG A 323 -8.95 -37.81 -14.16
N PHE A 324 -7.78 -38.36 -14.48
CA PHE A 324 -7.32 -39.66 -13.97
C PHE A 324 -6.23 -39.52 -12.90
N ALA A 325 -5.38 -38.50 -13.03
CA ALA A 325 -4.32 -38.16 -12.08
C ALA A 325 -4.89 -37.72 -10.71
N LEU A 326 -5.73 -36.69 -10.67
CA LEU A 326 -6.27 -36.12 -9.42
C LEU A 326 -6.97 -37.17 -8.52
N PRO A 327 -7.81 -38.10 -9.04
CA PRO A 327 -8.34 -39.20 -8.23
C PRO A 327 -7.28 -40.17 -7.70
N LEU A 328 -6.20 -40.43 -8.44
CA LEU A 328 -5.10 -41.30 -8.04
C LEU A 328 -4.36 -40.74 -6.81
N SER A 329 -4.18 -39.41 -6.74
CA SER A 329 -3.52 -38.71 -5.63
C SER A 329 -4.07 -39.10 -4.26
N THR A 330 -5.36 -39.41 -4.15
CA THR A 330 -6.01 -39.94 -2.92
C THR A 330 -5.28 -41.14 -2.32
N ILE A 331 -4.81 -42.06 -3.16
CA ILE A 331 -4.10 -43.27 -2.74
C ILE A 331 -2.67 -42.92 -2.29
N LEU A 332 -2.04 -41.99 -3.01
CA LEU A 332 -0.65 -41.58 -2.79
C LEU A 332 -0.52 -40.71 -1.54
N PHE A 333 -1.47 -39.80 -1.30
CA PHE A 333 -1.59 -39.06 -0.05
C PHE A 333 -1.79 -40.00 1.15
N VAL A 334 -2.65 -41.02 1.06
CA VAL A 334 -2.81 -42.02 2.13
C VAL A 334 -1.52 -42.83 2.35
N LEU A 335 -0.78 -43.15 1.28
CA LEU A 335 0.52 -43.83 1.37
C LEU A 335 1.59 -42.96 2.05
N VAL A 336 1.74 -41.70 1.62
CA VAL A 336 2.71 -40.75 2.20
C VAL A 336 2.31 -40.43 3.64
N ALA A 337 1.07 -40.01 3.90
CA ALA A 337 0.59 -39.68 5.24
C ALA A 337 0.71 -40.85 6.21
N GLY A 338 0.36 -42.07 5.76
CA GLY A 338 0.46 -43.28 6.56
C GLY A 338 1.90 -43.63 6.91
N THR A 339 2.82 -43.55 5.96
CA THR A 339 4.24 -43.87 6.21
C THR A 339 4.94 -42.80 7.05
N VAL A 340 4.67 -41.52 6.79
CA VAL A 340 5.19 -40.38 7.57
C VAL A 340 4.65 -40.42 9.01
N SER A 341 3.34 -40.58 9.21
CA SER A 341 2.73 -40.64 10.55
C SER A 341 3.32 -41.75 11.42
N LEU A 342 3.53 -42.95 10.84
CA LEU A 342 4.14 -44.09 11.55
C LEU A 342 5.66 -43.96 11.75
N MET A 343 6.39 -43.25 10.89
CA MET A 343 7.84 -43.06 11.05
C MET A 343 8.20 -41.95 12.06
N PHE A 344 7.44 -40.86 12.11
CA PHE A 344 7.78 -39.70 12.93
C PHE A 344 7.11 -39.66 14.30
N GLY A 345 6.13 -40.55 14.57
CA GLY A 345 5.55 -40.77 15.89
C GLY A 345 5.06 -39.48 16.54
N SER A 346 3.98 -38.93 15.99
CA SER A 346 3.49 -37.57 16.31
C SER A 346 2.97 -37.46 17.74
N LYS A 347 3.90 -37.31 18.70
CA LYS A 347 3.63 -37.11 20.13
C LYS A 347 2.57 -36.06 20.43
N ASN A 348 2.45 -35.04 19.57
CA ASN A 348 1.44 -34.00 19.65
C ASN A 348 0.59 -34.03 18.37
N ARG A 349 -0.75 -34.01 18.52
CA ARG A 349 -1.69 -34.09 17.38
C ARG A 349 -1.52 -32.95 16.37
N SER A 350 -1.06 -31.78 16.82
CA SER A 350 -0.76 -30.61 15.96
C SER A 350 0.37 -30.85 14.97
N THR A 351 1.38 -31.66 15.31
CA THR A 351 2.51 -31.94 14.41
C THR A 351 2.07 -32.65 13.12
N GLY A 352 1.08 -33.54 13.21
CA GLY A 352 0.48 -34.19 12.04
C GLY A 352 -0.31 -33.23 11.13
N ILE A 353 -0.91 -32.18 11.69
CA ILE A 353 -1.61 -31.15 10.93
C ILE A 353 -0.61 -30.28 10.16
N ILE A 354 0.45 -29.80 10.83
CA ILE A 354 1.49 -28.96 10.22
C ILE A 354 2.19 -29.70 9.07
N ILE A 355 2.62 -30.95 9.30
CA ILE A 355 3.23 -31.78 8.26
C ILE A 355 2.24 -32.05 7.11
N GLY A 356 0.96 -32.24 7.42
CA GLY A 356 -0.07 -32.45 6.40
C GLY A 356 -0.32 -31.23 5.51
N LEU A 357 -0.36 -30.03 6.09
CA LEU A 357 -0.45 -28.77 5.35
C LEU A 357 0.74 -28.58 4.41
N VAL A 358 1.97 -28.84 4.88
CA VAL A 358 3.19 -28.74 4.05
C VAL A 358 3.15 -29.73 2.89
N ILE A 359 2.73 -30.98 3.11
CA ILE A 359 2.62 -32.00 2.04
C ILE A 359 1.56 -31.60 1.01
N ILE A 360 0.42 -31.04 1.43
CA ILE A 360 -0.61 -30.54 0.52
C ILE A 360 -0.10 -29.33 -0.27
N GLY A 361 0.57 -28.37 0.37
CA GLY A 361 1.14 -27.19 -0.30
C GLY A 361 2.17 -27.57 -1.37
N LEU A 362 3.11 -28.46 -1.03
CA LEU A 362 4.12 -28.96 -1.98
C LEU A 362 3.49 -29.73 -3.16
N TYR A 363 2.46 -30.55 -2.90
CA TYR A 363 1.74 -31.25 -3.98
C TYR A 363 0.98 -30.26 -4.87
N GLN A 364 0.25 -29.29 -4.30
CA GLN A 364 -0.52 -28.31 -5.05
C GLN A 364 0.39 -27.40 -5.89
N GLY A 365 1.50 -26.92 -5.32
CA GLY A 365 2.51 -26.16 -6.06
C GLY A 365 3.03 -26.94 -7.26
N ALA A 366 3.52 -28.17 -7.05
CA ALA A 366 3.99 -29.05 -8.12
C ALA A 366 2.88 -29.34 -9.17
N TYR A 367 1.64 -29.55 -8.73
CA TYR A 367 0.50 -29.78 -9.60
C TYR A 367 0.20 -28.57 -10.49
N PHE A 368 0.12 -27.36 -9.94
CA PHE A 368 -0.15 -26.15 -10.73
C PHE A 368 1.00 -25.86 -11.70
N TRP A 369 2.25 -25.90 -11.24
CA TRP A 369 3.44 -25.68 -12.05
C TRP A 369 3.55 -26.63 -13.24
N LEU A 370 3.54 -27.95 -12.98
CA LEU A 370 3.72 -28.94 -14.03
C LEU A 370 2.56 -28.91 -15.04
N ASN A 371 1.32 -28.66 -14.59
CA ASN A 371 0.19 -28.49 -15.51
C ASN A 371 0.23 -27.16 -16.28
N ALA A 372 0.74 -26.06 -15.72
CA ALA A 372 0.94 -24.81 -16.47
C ALA A 372 1.97 -25.00 -17.60
N LEU A 373 3.09 -25.66 -17.30
CA LEU A 373 4.08 -26.08 -18.30
C LEU A 373 3.47 -27.00 -19.37
N GLY A 374 2.60 -27.94 -18.98
CA GLY A 374 1.85 -28.78 -19.91
C GLY A 374 0.87 -28.02 -20.81
N ARG A 375 0.16 -27.02 -20.28
CA ARG A 375 -0.85 -26.23 -20.99
C ARG A 375 -0.20 -25.26 -22.00
N ARG A 376 0.86 -24.55 -21.59
CA ARG A 376 1.74 -23.78 -22.50
C ARG A 376 2.45 -24.71 -23.51
N GLY A 377 2.62 -25.99 -23.16
CA GLY A 377 3.25 -27.03 -23.99
C GLY A 377 4.77 -26.99 -23.96
N ALA A 378 5.31 -26.37 -22.92
CA ALA A 378 6.69 -26.45 -22.48
C ALA A 378 7.03 -27.89 -22.09
N MET A 379 6.17 -28.52 -21.28
CA MET A 379 6.23 -29.95 -20.95
C MET A 379 5.26 -30.74 -21.83
N ASN A 380 5.52 -32.04 -22.06
CA ASN A 380 4.55 -32.93 -22.70
C ASN A 380 3.23 -32.94 -21.88
N PRO A 381 2.07 -32.60 -22.47
CA PRO A 381 0.78 -32.52 -21.78
C PRO A 381 0.39 -33.77 -20.95
N ILE A 382 0.84 -34.95 -21.37
CA ILE A 382 0.57 -36.22 -20.66
C ILE A 382 1.46 -36.34 -19.42
N LEU A 383 2.74 -35.99 -19.52
CA LEU A 383 3.68 -36.06 -18.40
C LEU A 383 3.37 -34.98 -17.36
N ALA A 384 3.07 -33.76 -17.82
CA ALA A 384 2.64 -32.63 -16.99
C ALA A 384 1.55 -33.00 -15.97
N ALA A 385 0.51 -33.72 -16.43
CA ALA A 385 -0.61 -34.12 -15.59
C ALA A 385 -0.29 -35.28 -14.62
N TRP A 386 0.73 -36.11 -14.89
CA TRP A 386 1.02 -37.33 -14.12
C TRP A 386 2.31 -37.26 -13.28
N THR A 387 3.23 -36.35 -13.57
CA THR A 387 4.48 -36.20 -12.81
C THR A 387 4.29 -35.90 -11.31
N PRO A 388 3.31 -35.06 -10.86
CA PRO A 388 3.08 -34.85 -9.43
C PRO A 388 2.77 -36.17 -8.69
N ASP A 389 1.85 -36.97 -9.23
CA ASP A 389 1.50 -38.27 -8.68
C ASP A 389 2.69 -39.26 -8.72
N LEU A 390 3.41 -39.34 -9.83
CA LEU A 390 4.56 -40.24 -9.95
C LEU A 390 5.66 -39.90 -8.92
N LEU A 391 5.91 -38.62 -8.66
CA LEU A 391 6.89 -38.16 -7.67
C LEU A 391 6.46 -38.49 -6.23
N PHE A 392 5.26 -38.08 -5.83
CA PHE A 392 4.77 -38.32 -4.46
C PHE A 392 4.52 -39.81 -4.19
N GLY A 393 4.08 -40.58 -5.21
CA GLY A 393 3.95 -42.02 -5.14
C GLY A 393 5.29 -42.73 -4.95
N LEU A 394 6.34 -42.32 -5.66
CA LEU A 394 7.69 -42.85 -5.48
C LEU A 394 8.23 -42.57 -4.07
N ILE A 395 8.05 -41.35 -3.56
CA ILE A 395 8.45 -40.96 -2.20
C ILE A 395 7.71 -41.81 -1.16
N GLY A 396 6.38 -41.92 -1.24
CA GLY A 396 5.58 -42.74 -0.32
C GLY A 396 5.94 -44.23 -0.35
N PHE A 397 6.27 -44.77 -1.53
CA PHE A 397 6.72 -46.15 -1.69
C PHE A 397 8.10 -46.40 -1.06
N LEU A 398 9.05 -45.47 -1.25
CA LEU A 398 10.37 -45.53 -0.62
C LEU A 398 10.29 -45.43 0.91
N LEU A 399 9.39 -44.59 1.44
CA LEU A 399 9.12 -44.52 2.89
C LEU A 399 8.49 -45.81 3.42
N LEU A 400 7.52 -46.40 2.71
CA LEU A 400 6.94 -47.71 3.05
C LEU A 400 8.01 -48.82 3.12
N MET A 401 9.02 -48.77 2.24
CA MET A 401 10.17 -49.68 2.30
C MET A 401 11.07 -49.48 3.53
N ARG A 402 11.07 -48.29 4.16
CA ARG A 402 11.89 -47.99 5.36
C ARG A 402 11.16 -48.19 6.69
N VAL A 403 9.83 -48.07 6.73
CA VAL A 403 8.97 -48.15 7.94
C VAL A 403 9.36 -49.25 8.95
N ASP A 404 9.48 -50.52 8.54
CA ASP A 404 9.70 -51.64 9.48
C ASP A 404 11.15 -51.75 10.05
N ARG A 405 12.03 -50.76 9.86
CA ARG A 405 13.45 -50.82 10.31
C ARG A 405 13.71 -49.99 11.57
N LEU A 406 13.81 -50.66 12.72
CA LEU A 406 14.10 -50.10 14.06
C LEU A 406 15.34 -49.19 14.16
N ALA A 407 16.27 -49.24 13.21
CA ALA A 407 17.43 -48.33 13.13
C ALA A 407 17.08 -46.91 12.62
N SER A 408 15.82 -46.63 12.26
CA SER A 408 15.41 -45.40 11.58
C SER A 408 15.70 -44.10 12.35
N ARG A 409 15.64 -44.12 13.69
CA ARG A 409 15.84 -42.92 14.54
C ARG A 409 17.20 -42.24 14.33
N ASP A 410 18.29 -42.99 14.10
CA ASP A 410 19.62 -42.42 13.83
C ASP A 410 19.87 -42.17 12.32
N THR A 411 18.90 -42.47 11.46
CA THR A 411 18.99 -42.13 10.02
C THR A 411 18.41 -40.78 9.68
N TRP A 412 17.55 -40.18 10.53
CA TRP A 412 16.96 -38.86 10.25
C TRP A 412 17.98 -37.73 10.33
N SER A 413 18.94 -37.79 11.26
CA SER A 413 20.12 -36.90 11.31
C SER A 413 20.92 -36.93 10.00
N ARG A 414 21.10 -38.13 9.44
CA ARG A 414 21.83 -38.39 8.18
C ARG A 414 20.99 -38.14 6.92
N LEU A 415 19.66 -38.04 7.05
CA LEU A 415 18.75 -37.69 5.96
C LEU A 415 18.52 -36.18 5.89
N ARG A 416 18.53 -35.46 7.03
CA ARG A 416 18.62 -33.99 7.07
C ARG A 416 19.84 -33.47 6.30
N SER A 417 20.99 -34.14 6.40
CA SER A 417 22.20 -33.80 5.62
C SER A 417 22.25 -34.37 4.19
N ARG A 418 21.17 -35.00 3.71
CA ARG A 418 21.06 -35.52 2.33
C ARG A 418 19.76 -35.14 1.61
N LEU A 419 18.84 -34.46 2.29
CA LEU A 419 17.66 -33.83 1.70
C LEU A 419 18.02 -32.85 0.56
N PRO A 420 18.96 -31.89 0.72
CA PRO A 420 19.38 -31.02 -0.40
C PRO A 420 20.00 -31.82 -1.56
N PHE A 421 20.78 -32.86 -1.28
CA PHE A 421 21.33 -33.72 -2.34
C PHE A 421 20.26 -34.54 -3.07
N LEU A 422 19.13 -34.82 -2.42
CA LEU A 422 18.03 -35.60 -3.00
C LEU A 422 17.01 -34.71 -3.73
N THR A 423 16.84 -33.45 -3.34
CA THR A 423 16.14 -32.45 -4.18
C THR A 423 16.95 -32.17 -5.44
N VAL A 424 18.25 -31.89 -5.34
CA VAL A 424 19.15 -31.75 -6.50
C VAL A 424 19.08 -32.97 -7.41
N LEU A 425 19.18 -34.19 -6.87
CA LEU A 425 19.12 -35.42 -7.69
C LEU A 425 17.73 -35.67 -8.33
N VAL A 426 16.63 -35.11 -7.79
CA VAL A 426 15.33 -35.11 -8.46
C VAL A 426 15.29 -34.08 -9.59
N CYS A 427 15.83 -32.88 -9.38
CA CYS A 427 15.98 -31.86 -10.42
C CYS A 427 16.88 -32.33 -11.57
N CYS A 428 17.95 -33.09 -11.31
CA CYS A 428 18.79 -33.68 -12.35
C CYS A 428 18.15 -34.87 -13.09
N LEU A 429 17.13 -35.53 -12.52
CA LEU A 429 16.46 -36.68 -13.14
C LEU A 429 15.25 -36.27 -13.99
N PHE A 430 14.52 -35.22 -13.59
CA PHE A 430 13.61 -34.54 -14.48
C PHE A 430 14.39 -33.54 -15.31
N GLY A 431 15.00 -34.03 -16.39
CA GLY A 431 15.75 -33.20 -17.34
C GLY A 431 14.89 -32.06 -17.87
N PHE A 432 15.01 -30.89 -17.24
CA PHE A 432 14.67 -29.62 -17.83
C PHE A 432 15.49 -29.51 -19.11
N LYS A 433 14.83 -29.71 -20.26
CA LYS A 433 15.19 -28.87 -21.40
C LYS A 433 15.03 -27.44 -20.89
N GLY A 434 16.12 -26.69 -20.87
CA GLY A 434 16.11 -25.33 -20.36
C GLY A 434 14.95 -24.58 -20.96
N PHE A 435 14.02 -24.13 -20.12
CA PHE A 435 13.18 -23.02 -20.52
C PHE A 435 14.08 -21.81 -20.44
N SER A 436 14.55 -21.37 -21.60
CA SER A 436 14.30 -19.97 -21.92
C SER A 436 12.79 -19.75 -21.76
N GLN A 437 12.38 -19.44 -20.53
CA GLN A 437 11.64 -18.21 -20.37
C GLN A 437 12.56 -17.17 -20.98
N ASP A 438 12.12 -16.58 -22.08
CA ASP A 438 12.77 -15.39 -22.60
C ASP A 438 12.71 -14.40 -21.44
N ILE A 439 13.87 -14.10 -20.86
CA ILE A 439 13.99 -12.99 -19.92
C ILE A 439 13.51 -11.78 -20.72
N PRO A 440 12.66 -10.88 -20.18
CA PRO A 440 12.29 -9.65 -20.88
C PRO A 440 13.47 -8.69 -21.14
N LEU A 441 14.70 -9.13 -20.84
CA LEU A 441 15.99 -8.59 -21.22
C LEU A 441 16.25 -8.77 -22.73
N HIS A 442 15.74 -7.85 -23.55
CA HIS A 442 16.13 -7.75 -24.96
C HIS A 442 17.59 -7.26 -25.05
N LEU A 443 18.50 -8.16 -25.45
CA LEU A 443 19.94 -7.88 -25.50
C LEU A 443 20.48 -7.91 -26.94
N GLU A 444 20.93 -6.73 -27.40
CA GLU A 444 21.66 -6.51 -28.65
C GLU A 444 23.18 -6.35 -28.34
N CYS A 445 24.06 -6.95 -29.15
CA CYS A 445 25.52 -6.84 -29.06
C CYS A 445 26.20 -7.40 -30.32
N GLU A 446 27.50 -7.14 -30.52
CA GLU A 446 28.29 -7.75 -31.60
C GLU A 446 28.66 -9.22 -31.32
N ASP A 447 29.22 -9.51 -30.14
CA ASP A 447 29.71 -10.82 -29.72
C ASP A 447 29.06 -11.27 -28.39
N LEU A 448 28.46 -12.47 -28.38
CA LEU A 448 27.79 -13.05 -27.20
C LEU A 448 28.39 -14.40 -26.82
N PHE A 449 28.99 -14.48 -25.64
CA PHE A 449 29.55 -15.69 -25.04
C PHE A 449 28.65 -16.18 -23.90
N ILE A 450 28.22 -17.44 -23.94
CA ILE A 450 27.44 -18.09 -22.89
C ILE A 450 28.22 -19.31 -22.40
N SER A 451 28.39 -19.46 -21.09
CA SER A 451 29.08 -20.61 -20.51
C SER A 451 28.32 -21.92 -20.76
N ALA A 452 29.04 -23.05 -20.83
CA ALA A 452 28.44 -24.34 -21.17
C ALA A 452 27.46 -24.88 -20.10
N ASP A 453 27.51 -24.33 -18.90
CA ASP A 453 26.62 -24.54 -17.76
C ASP A 453 25.58 -23.42 -17.57
N GLN A 454 25.60 -22.39 -18.44
CA GLN A 454 24.70 -21.23 -18.44
C GLN A 454 24.75 -20.35 -17.17
N THR A 455 25.79 -20.50 -16.34
CA THR A 455 26.02 -19.71 -15.11
C THR A 455 26.74 -18.39 -15.35
N SER A 456 27.32 -18.17 -16.53
CA SER A 456 27.99 -16.93 -16.91
C SER A 456 27.66 -16.54 -18.35
N ILE A 457 27.22 -15.31 -18.55
CA ILE A 457 26.91 -14.72 -19.86
C ILE A 457 27.78 -13.46 -20.00
N VAL A 458 28.46 -13.29 -21.15
CA VAL A 458 29.30 -12.13 -21.46
C VAL A 458 28.96 -11.63 -22.86
N ALA A 459 28.44 -10.41 -22.95
CA ALA A 459 28.22 -9.67 -24.18
C ALA A 459 29.31 -8.61 -24.38
N GLN A 460 29.70 -8.37 -25.64
CA GLN A 460 30.75 -7.42 -26.03
C GLN A 460 30.38 -6.71 -27.35
N GLY A 461 30.80 -5.45 -27.48
CA GLY A 461 30.58 -4.61 -28.67
C GLY A 461 29.18 -3.99 -28.66
N GLU A 462 29.13 -2.69 -28.37
CA GLU A 462 27.93 -1.84 -28.28
C GLU A 462 26.70 -2.58 -27.68
N VAL A 463 26.87 -3.11 -26.46
CA VAL A 463 25.83 -3.90 -25.80
C VAL A 463 24.69 -2.98 -25.38
N ARG A 464 23.47 -3.28 -25.83
CA ARG A 464 22.22 -2.69 -25.33
C ARG A 464 21.38 -3.80 -24.72
N ALA A 465 20.96 -3.65 -23.47
CA ALA A 465 20.10 -4.56 -22.75
C ALA A 465 18.89 -3.79 -22.20
N GLU A 466 17.68 -4.20 -22.61
CA GLU A 466 16.42 -3.52 -22.32
C GLU A 466 15.50 -4.47 -21.56
N LEU A 467 15.07 -4.08 -20.35
CA LEU A 467 14.29 -4.91 -19.41
C LEU A 467 13.12 -4.08 -18.86
N ASP A 468 11.90 -4.42 -19.30
CA ASP A 468 10.69 -3.64 -19.03
C ASP A 468 10.91 -2.15 -19.39
N ASP A 469 10.80 -1.21 -18.43
CA ASP A 469 11.04 0.23 -18.66
C ASP A 469 12.50 0.69 -18.41
N VAL A 470 13.46 -0.24 -18.34
CA VAL A 470 14.88 0.04 -18.04
C VAL A 470 15.78 -0.30 -19.22
N VAL A 471 16.56 0.69 -19.69
CA VAL A 471 17.53 0.51 -20.80
C VAL A 471 18.96 0.70 -20.30
N LEU A 472 19.82 -0.31 -20.51
CA LEU A 472 21.22 -0.33 -20.13
C LEU A 472 22.11 -0.51 -21.37
N GLN A 473 23.04 0.41 -21.60
CA GLN A 473 24.03 0.35 -22.69
C GLN A 473 25.45 0.27 -22.09
N ALA A 474 26.38 -0.48 -22.71
CA ALA A 474 27.79 -0.59 -22.29
C ALA A 474 28.71 -1.18 -23.37
N ASP A 475 30.03 -0.99 -23.26
CA ASP A 475 31.02 -1.65 -24.14
C ASP A 475 31.04 -3.19 -23.93
N SER A 476 30.80 -3.64 -22.70
CA SER A 476 30.62 -5.06 -22.35
C SER A 476 29.71 -5.24 -21.12
N LEU A 477 28.95 -6.34 -21.11
CA LEU A 477 28.07 -6.73 -20.00
C LEU A 477 28.33 -8.20 -19.63
N GLN A 478 28.68 -8.45 -18.37
CA GLN A 478 28.82 -9.78 -17.78
C GLN A 478 27.70 -10.06 -16.78
N LEU A 479 27.20 -11.29 -16.73
CA LEU A 479 26.14 -11.77 -15.84
C LEU A 479 26.58 -13.11 -15.26
N ASP A 480 26.99 -13.14 -14.00
CA ASP A 480 27.46 -14.35 -13.30
C ASP A 480 26.45 -14.79 -12.22
N GLN A 481 26.06 -16.06 -12.19
CA GLN A 481 25.12 -16.59 -11.19
C GLN A 481 25.81 -16.83 -9.84
N ILE A 482 25.30 -16.20 -8.77
CA ILE A 482 25.77 -16.41 -7.39
C ILE A 482 24.93 -17.53 -6.73
N GLY A 483 25.36 -18.77 -6.99
CA GLY A 483 24.84 -19.96 -6.32
C GLY A 483 23.45 -20.43 -6.79
N ASP A 484 22.89 -21.40 -6.07
CA ASP A 484 21.69 -22.15 -6.48
C ASP A 484 20.37 -21.37 -6.24
N ASP A 485 20.39 -20.28 -5.46
CA ASP A 485 19.20 -19.58 -4.95
C ASP A 485 18.64 -18.48 -5.88
N GLY A 486 19.06 -18.44 -7.15
CA GLY A 486 18.53 -17.52 -8.18
C GLY A 486 19.12 -16.10 -8.17
N GLN A 487 20.18 -15.85 -7.40
CA GLN A 487 20.91 -14.58 -7.42
C GLN A 487 21.88 -14.52 -8.61
N TRP A 488 21.94 -13.35 -9.24
CA TRP A 488 22.82 -13.00 -10.36
C TRP A 488 23.59 -11.73 -10.05
N HIS A 489 24.82 -11.65 -10.53
CA HIS A 489 25.68 -10.48 -10.44
C HIS A 489 25.92 -9.95 -11.86
N LEU A 490 25.15 -8.92 -12.22
CA LEU A 490 25.30 -8.15 -13.44
C LEU A 490 26.51 -7.22 -13.31
N LYS A 491 27.23 -7.01 -14.40
CA LYS A 491 28.43 -6.20 -14.47
C LYS A 491 28.58 -5.57 -15.85
N ALA A 492 28.14 -4.32 -15.99
CA ALA A 492 28.38 -3.50 -17.17
C ALA A 492 29.68 -2.72 -17.03
N ILE A 493 30.51 -2.68 -18.08
CA ILE A 493 31.83 -2.03 -18.09
C ILE A 493 32.00 -1.23 -19.39
N GLY A 494 32.47 0.02 -19.25
CA GLY A 494 32.80 0.90 -20.36
C GLY A 494 31.57 1.61 -20.94
N HIS A 495 31.64 2.95 -21.00
CA HIS A 495 30.58 3.85 -21.48
C HIS A 495 29.17 3.47 -21.01
N VAL A 496 29.03 3.08 -19.73
CA VAL A 496 27.77 2.54 -19.22
C VAL A 496 26.75 3.67 -19.18
N ALA A 497 25.58 3.47 -19.78
CA ALA A 497 24.44 4.38 -19.71
C ALA A 497 23.19 3.62 -19.31
N LEU A 498 22.55 4.03 -18.23
CA LEU A 498 21.33 3.46 -17.66
C LEU A 498 20.23 4.52 -17.69
N GLU A 499 19.19 4.28 -18.47
CA GLU A 499 18.00 5.10 -18.59
C GLU A 499 16.80 4.39 -17.96
N THR A 500 15.99 5.15 -17.23
CA THR A 500 14.75 4.73 -16.55
C THR A 500 13.71 5.83 -16.69
N ALA A 501 12.47 5.61 -16.22
CA ALA A 501 11.43 6.64 -16.20
C ALA A 501 11.82 7.90 -15.39
N ASP A 502 12.56 7.75 -14.28
CA ASP A 502 12.77 8.80 -13.27
C ASP A 502 14.20 9.39 -13.23
N PHE A 503 15.20 8.65 -13.75
CA PHE A 503 16.59 9.11 -13.78
C PHE A 503 17.41 8.54 -14.95
N ALA A 504 18.43 9.28 -15.34
CA ALA A 504 19.46 8.84 -16.30
C ALA A 504 20.85 8.92 -15.66
N LEU A 505 21.59 7.81 -15.72
CA LEU A 505 22.91 7.64 -15.11
C LEU A 505 23.91 7.15 -16.17
N THR A 506 25.09 7.77 -16.23
CA THR A 506 26.23 7.28 -17.01
C THR A 506 27.41 6.96 -16.09
N GLY A 507 28.37 6.12 -16.51
CA GLY A 507 29.57 5.81 -15.72
C GLY A 507 30.55 4.81 -16.35
N ASP A 508 31.68 4.59 -15.66
CA ASP A 508 32.73 3.66 -16.12
C ASP A 508 32.35 2.19 -15.89
N ARG A 509 31.61 1.91 -14.81
CA ARG A 509 31.17 0.56 -14.43
C ARG A 509 29.88 0.59 -13.59
N VAL A 510 29.03 -0.41 -13.79
CA VAL A 510 27.90 -0.73 -12.90
C VAL A 510 27.98 -2.22 -12.56
N ASP A 511 28.08 -2.55 -11.27
CA ASP A 511 27.91 -3.92 -10.74
C ASP A 511 26.55 -3.98 -10.02
N ALA A 512 25.73 -5.01 -10.23
CA ALA A 512 24.40 -5.11 -9.60
C ALA A 512 24.04 -6.54 -9.21
N GLU A 513 23.50 -6.72 -8.00
CA GLU A 513 22.96 -7.98 -7.50
C GLU A 513 21.46 -8.06 -7.80
N ILE A 514 21.05 -9.07 -8.55
CA ILE A 514 19.68 -9.25 -9.04
C ILE A 514 19.17 -10.63 -8.60
N LEU A 515 18.07 -10.66 -7.87
CA LEU A 515 17.34 -11.89 -7.52
C LEU A 515 16.29 -12.19 -8.59
N VAL A 516 16.54 -13.23 -9.39
CA VAL A 516 15.59 -13.71 -10.40
C VAL A 516 14.71 -14.78 -9.76
N SER A 517 13.48 -14.42 -9.43
CA SER A 517 12.46 -15.33 -8.90
C SER A 517 11.58 -15.89 -10.02
N ALA A 518 10.71 -16.84 -9.65
CA ALA A 518 9.83 -17.53 -10.58
C ALA A 518 8.79 -16.63 -11.27
N ASP A 519 8.31 -15.62 -10.56
CA ASP A 519 7.21 -14.73 -10.97
C ASP A 519 7.65 -13.25 -11.08
N GLU A 520 8.90 -12.92 -10.73
CA GLU A 520 9.39 -11.53 -10.59
C GLU A 520 10.92 -11.45 -10.62
N THR A 521 11.50 -10.35 -11.11
CA THR A 521 12.95 -10.05 -11.04
C THR A 521 13.17 -8.81 -10.19
N ARG A 522 14.07 -8.88 -9.19
CA ARG A 522 14.32 -7.77 -8.24
C ARG A 522 15.80 -7.43 -8.15
N THR A 523 16.15 -6.16 -8.26
CA THR A 523 17.48 -5.67 -7.87
C THR A 523 17.55 -5.65 -6.34
N LEU A 524 18.61 -6.23 -5.76
CA LEU A 524 18.88 -6.20 -4.32
C LEU A 524 19.85 -5.06 -3.98
N SER A 525 20.91 -4.92 -4.78
CA SER A 525 21.88 -3.84 -4.66
C SER A 525 22.43 -3.46 -6.05
N LEU A 526 22.84 -2.20 -6.21
CA LEU A 526 23.45 -1.69 -7.44
C LEU A 526 24.57 -0.72 -7.06
N GLU A 527 25.82 -1.06 -7.38
CA GLU A 527 27.00 -0.22 -7.19
C GLU A 527 27.50 0.35 -8.51
N THR A 528 27.80 1.65 -8.54
CA THR A 528 28.29 2.36 -9.74
C THR A 528 29.67 2.95 -9.49
N PHE A 529 30.46 3.15 -10.54
CA PHE A 529 31.82 3.69 -10.45
C PHE A 529 32.07 4.71 -11.56
N GLY A 530 32.74 5.82 -11.22
CA GLY A 530 33.01 6.93 -12.15
C GLY A 530 31.75 7.57 -12.72
N PHE A 531 30.66 7.61 -11.95
CA PHE A 531 29.32 7.86 -12.46
C PHE A 531 28.92 9.33 -12.49
N GLY A 532 27.99 9.71 -13.35
CA GLY A 532 27.38 11.03 -13.41
C GLY A 532 26.05 11.02 -14.16
N GLY A 533 25.17 11.96 -13.86
CA GLY A 533 23.81 11.91 -14.39
C GLY A 533 22.94 13.08 -13.98
N GLN A 534 21.65 12.94 -14.28
CA GLN A 534 20.61 13.89 -13.91
C GLN A 534 19.35 13.17 -13.46
N SER A 535 18.64 13.77 -12.50
CA SER A 535 17.35 13.30 -11.99
C SER A 535 16.46 14.51 -11.70
N THR A 536 15.16 14.36 -11.90
CA THR A 536 14.16 15.41 -11.62
C THR A 536 13.47 15.17 -10.28
N PHE A 537 13.32 16.21 -9.48
CA PHE A 537 12.58 16.18 -8.22
C PHE A 537 11.65 17.39 -8.11
N THR A 538 10.56 17.25 -7.36
CA THR A 538 9.63 18.37 -7.10
C THR A 538 10.03 19.08 -5.80
N ASN A 539 10.12 20.41 -5.84
CA ASN A 539 10.41 21.22 -4.64
C ASN A 539 9.13 21.47 -3.81
N SER A 540 9.26 22.05 -2.61
CA SER A 540 8.12 22.36 -1.74
C SER A 540 7.07 23.31 -2.32
N SER A 541 7.43 24.09 -3.34
CA SER A 541 6.52 25.00 -4.04
C SER A 541 5.70 24.30 -5.14
N GLY A 542 5.98 23.01 -5.41
CA GLY A 542 5.35 22.24 -6.48
C GLY A 542 6.02 22.39 -7.85
N GLU A 543 7.25 22.92 -7.89
CA GLU A 543 8.01 23.10 -9.13
C GLU A 543 8.96 21.91 -9.35
N SER A 544 8.99 21.36 -10.57
CA SER A 544 10.00 20.35 -10.95
C SER A 544 11.36 20.99 -11.18
N GLN A 545 12.41 20.37 -10.66
CA GLN A 545 13.78 20.86 -10.61
C GLN A 545 14.74 19.73 -11.01
N THR A 546 15.77 20.02 -11.80
CA THR A 546 16.78 19.02 -12.21
C THR A 546 18.00 19.07 -11.31
N LEU A 547 18.34 17.94 -10.69
CA LEU A 547 19.59 17.73 -9.95
C LEU A 547 20.61 17.03 -10.85
N TYR A 548 21.77 17.65 -11.02
CA TYR A 548 22.93 17.10 -11.71
C TYR A 548 23.94 16.58 -10.68
N PHE A 549 24.45 15.37 -10.89
CA PHE A 549 25.33 14.69 -9.94
C PHE A 549 26.50 13.98 -10.63
N HIS A 550 27.60 13.80 -9.89
CA HIS A 550 28.78 13.05 -10.30
C HIS A 550 29.45 12.45 -9.05
N GLY A 551 30.13 11.30 -9.13
CA GLY A 551 30.85 10.72 -8.00
C GLY A 551 31.76 9.54 -8.34
N ASP A 552 32.74 9.28 -7.48
CA ASP A 552 33.71 8.19 -7.66
C ASP A 552 33.03 6.81 -7.61
N SER A 553 32.08 6.62 -6.68
CA SER A 553 31.26 5.40 -6.61
C SER A 553 29.92 5.61 -5.89
N GLY A 554 28.84 5.05 -6.43
CA GLY A 554 27.53 4.99 -5.80
C GLY A 554 27.17 3.58 -5.31
N ARG A 555 26.24 3.47 -4.36
CA ARG A 555 25.54 2.24 -3.96
C ARG A 555 24.06 2.55 -3.77
N ILE A 556 23.20 1.76 -4.38
CA ILE A 556 21.75 1.77 -4.21
C ILE A 556 21.39 0.44 -3.53
N GLU A 557 20.54 0.48 -2.51
CA GLU A 557 20.12 -0.70 -1.75
C GLU A 557 18.59 -0.73 -1.66
N PHE A 558 18.01 -1.88 -1.96
CA PHE A 558 16.56 -2.09 -2.07
C PHE A 558 16.07 -3.01 -0.95
N ASP A 559 14.83 -2.79 -0.51
CA ASP A 559 14.25 -3.54 0.61
C ASP A 559 13.68 -4.91 0.20
N SER A 560 13.10 -5.64 1.16
CA SER A 560 12.52 -6.96 0.91
C SER A 560 11.27 -6.96 0.03
N THR A 561 10.67 -5.80 -0.19
CA THR A 561 9.47 -5.58 -1.02
C THR A 561 9.84 -5.23 -2.45
N GLY A 562 11.01 -4.60 -2.66
CA GLY A 562 11.55 -4.11 -3.93
C GLY A 562 11.70 -2.59 -3.97
N ASP A 563 11.34 -1.90 -2.89
CA ASP A 563 11.35 -0.44 -2.79
C ASP A 563 12.75 0.08 -2.41
N LEU A 564 13.04 1.35 -2.76
CA LEU A 564 14.34 1.97 -2.51
C LEU A 564 14.56 2.27 -1.03
N GLU A 565 15.51 1.58 -0.38
CA GLU A 565 15.81 1.82 1.05
C GLU A 565 16.67 3.07 1.24
N TYR A 566 17.80 3.16 0.54
CA TYR A 566 18.68 4.34 0.51
C TYR A 566 19.65 4.34 -0.69
N VAL A 567 20.20 5.52 -0.99
CA VAL A 567 21.32 5.70 -1.93
C VAL A 567 22.53 6.28 -1.20
N GLU A 568 23.70 5.64 -1.29
CA GLU A 568 24.99 6.19 -0.88
C GLU A 568 25.80 6.68 -2.10
N ILE A 569 26.38 7.88 -2.01
CA ILE A 569 27.33 8.41 -2.99
C ILE A 569 28.66 8.72 -2.31
N ARG A 570 29.78 8.17 -2.78
CA ARG A 570 31.14 8.44 -2.28
C ARG A 570 31.87 9.41 -3.19
N GLN A 571 32.54 10.38 -2.57
CA GLN A 571 33.16 11.55 -3.22
C GLN A 571 32.24 12.28 -4.22
N GLY A 572 30.94 12.32 -3.91
CA GLY A 572 29.94 12.96 -4.77
C GLY A 572 30.12 14.47 -4.88
N GLU A 573 29.80 15.01 -6.05
CA GLU A 573 29.59 16.44 -6.31
C GLU A 573 28.21 16.64 -6.95
N VAL A 574 27.41 17.58 -6.44
CA VAL A 574 26.04 17.84 -6.90
C VAL A 574 25.75 19.33 -7.11
N THR A 575 24.87 19.65 -8.06
CA THR A 575 24.36 21.01 -8.33
C THR A 575 23.04 20.95 -9.11
N THR A 576 22.17 21.97 -9.00
CA THR A 576 21.04 22.15 -9.94
C THR A 576 21.36 23.13 -11.07
N CYS A 577 22.59 23.66 -11.10
CA CYS A 577 23.06 24.53 -12.17
C CYS A 577 23.57 23.73 -13.38
N ASN A 578 22.95 23.92 -14.54
CA ASN A 578 23.49 23.47 -15.83
C ASN A 578 23.49 24.66 -16.81
N CYS A 579 24.41 25.59 -16.61
CA CYS A 579 24.41 26.86 -17.34
C CYS A 579 25.82 27.37 -17.71
N CYS A 580 25.83 28.37 -18.61
CA CYS A 580 27.00 29.19 -18.98
C CYS A 580 28.21 28.45 -19.59
N ASP A 581 28.03 27.27 -20.19
CA ASP A 581 29.09 26.46 -20.82
C ASP A 581 30.29 26.16 -19.90
N ARG A 582 30.03 26.02 -18.59
CA ARG A 582 31.07 25.81 -17.57
C ARG A 582 31.22 24.33 -17.19
N PRO A 583 32.46 23.83 -17.05
CA PRO A 583 32.67 22.49 -16.50
C PRO A 583 32.12 22.41 -15.07
N PHE A 584 31.51 21.26 -14.75
CA PHE A 584 30.70 21.00 -13.55
C PHE A 584 31.21 21.69 -12.28
N GLN A 585 32.49 21.50 -11.95
CA GLN A 585 33.15 22.04 -10.74
C GLN A 585 33.16 23.58 -10.64
N SER A 586 32.82 24.30 -11.71
CA SER A 586 32.85 25.78 -11.82
C SER A 586 31.48 26.42 -12.10
N GLN A 587 30.42 25.63 -12.00
CA GLN A 587 29.03 26.09 -11.95
C GLN A 587 28.82 27.12 -10.81
N PRO A 588 27.77 27.96 -10.85
CA PRO A 588 27.50 29.02 -9.86
C PRO A 588 27.62 28.54 -8.40
N TYR A 589 27.09 27.36 -8.09
CA TYR A 589 27.45 26.61 -6.88
C TYR A 589 27.67 25.12 -7.20
N THR A 590 28.48 24.43 -6.40
CA THR A 590 28.59 22.96 -6.37
C THR A 590 28.79 22.47 -4.93
N ILE A 591 28.14 21.38 -4.55
CA ILE A 591 28.29 20.76 -3.24
C ILE A 591 29.08 19.45 -3.41
N ARG A 592 30.35 19.41 -2.98
CA ARG A 592 31.12 18.15 -2.83
C ARG A 592 30.85 17.55 -1.45
N ALA A 593 30.82 16.23 -1.31
CA ALA A 593 30.93 15.57 -0.01
C ALA A 593 31.70 14.25 -0.13
N ASN A 594 32.33 13.81 0.97
CA ASN A 594 33.08 12.55 0.99
C ASN A 594 32.14 11.33 0.95
N ARG A 595 30.96 11.45 1.57
CA ARG A 595 29.86 10.48 1.55
C ARG A 595 28.55 11.25 1.61
N MET A 596 27.60 10.98 0.72
CA MET A 596 26.20 11.42 0.82
C MET A 596 25.32 10.19 1.02
N LEU A 597 24.25 10.34 1.80
CA LEU A 597 23.18 9.36 1.96
C LEU A 597 21.86 10.05 1.62
N PHE A 598 21.05 9.43 0.78
CA PHE A 598 19.71 9.88 0.43
C PHE A 598 18.73 8.78 0.87
N TYR A 599 17.86 9.10 1.82
CA TYR A 599 16.76 8.25 2.25
C TYR A 599 15.48 8.80 1.62
N PRO A 600 14.80 8.07 0.72
CA PRO A 600 13.55 8.52 0.10
C PRO A 600 12.54 8.99 1.15
N ASP A 601 11.90 10.11 0.83
CA ASP A 601 10.85 10.84 1.56
C ASP A 601 11.23 11.30 2.99
N ARG A 602 12.38 10.87 3.50
CA ARG A 602 12.88 11.08 4.86
C ARG A 602 13.91 12.20 4.92
N MET A 603 15.14 11.98 4.42
CA MET A 603 16.26 12.92 4.62
C MET A 603 17.47 12.69 3.69
N VAL A 604 18.25 13.75 3.48
CA VAL A 604 19.59 13.73 2.87
C VAL A 604 20.65 14.05 3.94
N VAL A 605 21.75 13.31 3.96
CA VAL A 605 22.87 13.49 4.90
C VAL A 605 24.20 13.50 4.14
N ALA A 606 25.01 14.54 4.29
CA ALA A 606 26.30 14.68 3.60
C ALA A 606 27.46 14.87 4.58
N PHE A 607 28.45 13.99 4.53
CA PHE A 607 29.63 13.96 5.40
C PHE A 607 30.86 14.57 4.73
N GLY A 608 31.57 15.45 5.43
CA GLY A 608 32.72 16.18 4.90
C GLY A 608 32.34 17.10 3.73
N LEU A 609 31.18 17.74 3.81
CA LEU A 609 30.65 18.61 2.77
C LEU A 609 31.57 19.80 2.53
N THR A 610 31.81 20.12 1.27
CA THR A 610 32.52 21.32 0.81
C THR A 610 31.66 22.05 -0.20
N GLY A 611 31.08 23.19 0.19
CA GLY A 611 30.34 24.07 -0.71
C GLY A 611 31.32 24.95 -1.49
N ARG A 612 31.31 24.86 -2.82
CA ARG A 612 32.02 25.79 -3.71
C ARG A 612 31.05 26.77 -4.34
N ILE A 613 31.52 28.00 -4.58
CA ILE A 613 30.81 29.04 -5.33
C ILE A 613 31.73 29.44 -6.49
N GLY A 614 31.26 29.28 -7.73
CA GLY A 614 32.07 29.48 -8.94
C GLY A 614 33.38 28.69 -8.97
N GLY A 615 33.41 27.51 -8.34
CA GLY A 615 34.59 26.63 -8.19
C GLY A 615 35.57 26.98 -7.07
N VAL A 616 35.38 28.08 -6.35
CA VAL A 616 36.17 28.37 -5.12
C VAL A 616 35.48 27.73 -3.92
N PRO A 617 36.17 26.89 -3.11
CA PRO A 617 35.60 26.36 -1.86
C PRO A 617 35.34 27.52 -0.88
N ALA A 618 34.07 27.74 -0.56
CA ALA A 618 33.59 28.85 0.26
C ALA A 618 33.18 28.40 1.67
N LEU A 619 32.77 27.14 1.83
CA LEU A 619 32.33 26.56 3.10
C LEU A 619 32.77 25.09 3.21
N TRP A 620 33.08 24.65 4.43
CA TRP A 620 33.25 23.24 4.77
C TRP A 620 32.41 22.89 6.01
N LEU A 621 31.76 21.73 6.00
CA LEU A 621 30.98 21.18 7.11
C LEU A 621 31.38 19.72 7.39
N PRO A 622 31.50 19.29 8.66
CA PRO A 622 31.75 17.90 9.00
C PRO A 622 30.57 17.00 8.63
N VAL A 623 29.34 17.50 8.84
CA VAL A 623 28.07 16.88 8.44
C VAL A 623 27.11 18.00 8.01
N TYR A 624 26.26 17.71 7.04
CA TYR A 624 25.06 18.47 6.69
C TYR A 624 23.86 17.50 6.70
N VAL A 625 22.71 17.95 7.20
CA VAL A 625 21.48 17.16 7.29
C VAL A 625 20.34 18.00 6.73
N GLN A 626 19.55 17.40 5.85
CA GLN A 626 18.34 18.01 5.30
C GLN A 626 17.19 17.00 5.31
N PRO A 627 16.25 17.07 6.27
CA PRO A 627 15.00 16.32 6.15
C PRO A 627 14.20 16.80 4.94
N LEU A 628 13.41 15.89 4.38
CA LEU A 628 12.58 16.10 3.19
C LEU A 628 11.16 16.53 3.63
N ALA A 629 10.46 15.64 4.34
CA ALA A 629 9.10 15.85 4.83
C ALA A 629 8.93 16.94 5.91
N ASP A 630 10.03 17.42 6.50
CA ASP A 630 10.02 18.09 7.80
C ASP A 630 10.74 19.44 7.76
N THR A 631 10.14 20.51 8.31
CA THR A 631 10.76 21.85 8.34
C THR A 631 11.85 21.90 9.42
N LEU A 632 13.09 21.57 9.05
CA LEU A 632 14.28 21.86 9.85
C LEU A 632 15.08 22.96 9.15
N GLU A 633 15.08 24.16 9.72
CA GLU A 633 15.90 25.29 9.25
C GLU A 633 17.40 24.96 9.43
N SER A 634 18.00 24.29 8.44
CA SER A 634 19.43 24.00 8.36
C SER A 634 20.06 24.70 7.15
N PRO A 635 20.05 26.05 7.09
CA PRO A 635 20.57 26.77 5.95
C PRO A 635 22.06 26.46 5.76
N LEU A 636 22.41 26.03 4.53
CA LEU A 636 23.78 25.68 4.17
C LEU A 636 24.77 26.80 4.50
N PHE A 637 24.37 28.06 4.29
CA PHE A 637 25.18 29.24 4.59
C PHE A 637 24.67 29.98 5.83
N PRO A 638 25.55 30.57 6.66
CA PRO A 638 25.13 31.45 7.75
C PRO A 638 24.49 32.72 7.20
N ALA A 639 23.43 33.22 7.86
CA ALA A 639 22.85 34.52 7.57
C ALA A 639 23.74 35.62 8.17
N ILE A 640 24.29 36.49 7.33
CA ILE A 640 25.22 37.55 7.72
C ILE A 640 24.56 38.91 7.47
N GLY A 641 24.69 39.83 8.42
CA GLY A 641 24.05 41.14 8.27
C GLY A 641 24.55 42.22 9.23
N ASN A 642 23.90 43.37 9.20
CA ASN A 642 24.15 44.49 10.08
C ASN A 642 22.84 45.05 10.65
N SER A 643 22.67 44.91 11.96
CA SER A 643 21.58 45.47 12.75
C SER A 643 21.91 46.92 13.15
N ALA A 644 21.03 47.87 12.84
CA ALA A 644 21.21 49.26 13.30
C ALA A 644 21.31 49.36 14.83
N LEU A 645 20.70 48.42 15.57
CA LEU A 645 20.72 48.34 17.04
C LEU A 645 21.94 47.57 17.58
N ARG A 646 22.26 46.41 17.01
CA ARG A 646 23.23 45.44 17.58
C ARG A 646 24.53 45.24 16.78
N GLY A 647 24.73 45.96 15.68
CA GLY A 647 25.96 45.90 14.86
C GLY A 647 25.96 44.73 13.87
N TRP A 648 27.14 44.28 13.44
CA TRP A 648 27.24 43.12 12.54
C TRP A 648 26.73 41.87 13.24
N PHE A 649 26.01 41.00 12.53
CA PHE A 649 25.54 39.73 13.05
C PHE A 649 25.88 38.55 12.17
N LEU A 650 25.96 37.39 12.81
CA LEU A 650 26.06 36.06 12.21
C LEU A 650 25.02 35.18 12.89
N LYS A 651 24.00 34.74 12.15
CA LYS A 651 22.96 33.82 12.62
C LYS A 651 23.09 32.51 11.84
N TRP A 652 23.19 31.37 12.51
CA TRP A 652 23.42 30.09 11.83
C TRP A 652 22.94 28.87 12.64
N ASN A 653 22.27 27.94 11.95
CA ASN A 653 21.84 26.67 12.54
C ASN A 653 22.74 25.57 11.95
N VAL A 654 23.66 25.03 12.75
CA VAL A 654 24.62 24.01 12.32
C VAL A 654 24.00 22.62 12.52
N PRO A 655 23.66 21.87 11.45
CA PRO A 655 23.06 20.55 11.60
C PRO A 655 24.02 19.53 12.20
N PHE A 656 23.47 18.55 12.92
CA PHE A 656 24.20 17.37 13.41
C PHE A 656 23.40 16.09 13.17
N TYR A 657 24.13 14.98 13.05
CA TYR A 657 23.59 13.64 12.82
C TYR A 657 24.24 12.66 13.80
N VAL A 658 23.44 11.80 14.41
CA VAL A 658 23.92 10.66 15.21
C VAL A 658 23.42 9.34 14.58
N SER A 659 22.15 9.32 14.17
CA SER A 659 21.50 8.26 13.41
C SER A 659 20.27 8.83 12.68
N GLU A 660 19.66 8.05 11.78
CA GLU A 660 18.35 8.37 11.19
C GLU A 660 17.31 8.67 12.29
N SER A 661 17.40 7.92 13.39
CA SER A 661 16.59 8.04 14.60
C SER A 661 16.98 9.17 15.56
N LEU A 662 18.06 9.92 15.30
CA LEU A 662 18.55 11.02 16.17
C LEU A 662 19.41 12.03 15.40
N TYR A 663 18.82 13.19 15.11
CA TYR A 663 19.46 14.30 14.38
C TYR A 663 18.94 15.66 14.89
N GLY A 664 19.49 16.77 14.40
CA GLY A 664 19.03 18.09 14.80
C GLY A 664 19.93 19.22 14.32
N SER A 665 19.85 20.38 14.97
CA SER A 665 20.71 21.53 14.68
C SER A 665 21.08 22.32 15.95
N ILE A 666 22.26 22.94 15.93
CA ILE A 666 22.75 23.84 16.97
C ILE A 666 22.57 25.28 16.46
N LEU A 667 21.74 26.07 17.13
CA LEU A 667 21.56 27.49 16.79
C LEU A 667 22.70 28.31 17.38
N PHE A 668 23.19 29.28 16.60
CA PHE A 668 24.28 30.19 16.96
C PHE A 668 23.98 31.59 16.42
N ASP A 669 23.76 32.55 17.33
CA ASP A 669 23.51 33.96 17.01
C ASP A 669 24.57 34.85 17.66
N TYR A 670 25.40 35.51 16.87
CA TYR A 670 26.41 36.45 17.39
C TYR A 670 26.14 37.88 16.89
N PHE A 671 26.19 38.86 17.79
CA PHE A 671 26.05 40.29 17.47
C PHE A 671 27.23 41.14 17.99
N SER A 672 27.87 41.87 17.07
CA SER A 672 29.21 42.44 17.28
C SER A 672 29.29 43.73 18.10
N ARG A 673 28.18 44.47 18.32
CA ARG A 673 28.24 45.77 19.02
C ARG A 673 28.38 45.60 20.53
N PHE A 674 27.71 44.59 21.08
CA PHE A 674 27.69 44.29 22.51
C PHE A 674 28.37 42.95 22.84
N ASN A 675 28.77 42.18 21.81
CA ASN A 675 29.21 40.78 21.91
C ASN A 675 28.12 39.88 22.53
N GLU A 676 26.85 40.14 22.19
CA GLU A 676 25.73 39.27 22.54
C GLU A 676 25.90 37.95 21.77
N LEU A 677 25.77 36.83 22.50
CA LEU A 677 25.85 35.48 21.95
C LEU A 677 24.60 34.70 22.36
N GLY A 678 23.67 34.58 21.44
CA GLY A 678 22.58 33.61 21.52
C GLY A 678 23.04 32.22 21.09
N GLY A 679 22.43 31.20 21.68
CA GLY A 679 22.71 29.82 21.35
C GLY A 679 21.54 28.90 21.65
N GLY A 680 21.44 27.81 20.91
CA GLY A 680 20.36 26.85 21.09
C GLY A 680 20.66 25.48 20.50
N LEU A 681 19.72 24.56 20.70
CA LEU A 681 19.78 23.18 20.25
C LEU A 681 18.37 22.68 19.94
N ILE A 682 18.14 22.28 18.69
CA ILE A 682 16.99 21.50 18.25
C ILE A 682 17.43 20.04 18.16
N VAL A 683 16.69 19.11 18.78
CA VAL A 683 16.93 17.67 18.74
C VAL A 683 15.65 16.93 18.35
N LYS A 684 15.66 16.28 17.19
CA LYS A 684 14.61 15.37 16.75
C LYS A 684 15.04 13.92 16.98
N TYR A 685 14.14 13.09 17.50
CA TYR A 685 14.39 11.67 17.70
C TYR A 685 13.15 10.84 17.37
N ALA A 686 13.38 9.67 16.77
CA ALA A 686 12.34 8.72 16.38
C ALA A 686 12.87 7.28 16.46
N THR A 687 12.36 6.50 17.40
CA THR A 687 12.57 5.05 17.52
C THR A 687 11.21 4.34 17.52
N ASP A 688 11.21 3.02 17.32
CA ASP A 688 10.04 2.15 17.13
C ASP A 688 8.84 2.49 18.05
N ASN A 689 9.13 2.84 19.30
CA ASN A 689 8.15 3.16 20.32
C ASN A 689 8.18 4.61 20.82
N HIS A 690 9.14 5.46 20.45
CA HIS A 690 9.31 6.81 21.01
C HIS A 690 9.72 7.83 19.94
N ARG A 691 8.93 8.88 19.77
CA ARG A 691 9.27 10.00 18.87
C ARG A 691 9.06 11.35 19.55
N GLY A 692 9.87 12.34 19.22
CA GLY A 692 9.76 13.67 19.81
C GLY A 692 10.74 14.70 19.26
N ASN A 693 10.55 15.93 19.73
CA ASN A 693 11.35 17.10 19.42
C ASN A 693 11.72 17.82 20.72
N VAL A 694 12.90 18.42 20.78
CA VAL A 694 13.34 19.28 21.88
C VAL A 694 13.96 20.53 21.25
N ASP A 695 13.40 21.69 21.53
CA ASP A 695 13.94 23.00 21.18
C ASP A 695 14.38 23.72 22.46
N ILE A 696 15.62 24.19 22.49
CA ILE A 696 16.17 25.00 23.58
C ILE A 696 16.88 26.18 22.95
N TYR A 697 16.48 27.41 23.25
CA TYR A 697 17.11 28.61 22.72
C TYR A 697 17.24 29.70 23.79
N ALA A 698 18.43 30.27 23.94
CA ALA A 698 18.71 31.35 24.88
C ALA A 698 19.42 32.52 24.16
N PHE A 699 18.82 33.70 24.21
CA PHE A 699 19.40 34.96 23.72
C PHE A 699 19.58 35.96 24.89
N PRO A 700 20.80 36.12 25.41
CA PRO A 700 21.10 37.13 26.42
C PRO A 700 21.21 38.52 25.78
N ALA A 701 20.10 39.26 25.75
CA ALA A 701 20.10 40.63 25.26
C ALA A 701 20.76 41.60 26.27
N THR A 702 21.65 42.43 25.75
CA THR A 702 22.15 43.64 26.42
C THR A 702 21.29 44.86 26.05
N VAL A 703 20.67 44.83 24.86
CA VAL A 703 19.72 45.86 24.41
C VAL A 703 18.49 45.20 23.77
N GLY A 704 17.30 45.59 24.24
CA GLY A 704 16.04 44.89 23.97
C GLY A 704 15.82 43.72 24.93
N ASP A 705 14.73 42.99 24.75
CA ASP A 705 14.34 41.90 25.64
C ASP A 705 15.25 40.66 25.51
N SER A 706 15.63 40.08 26.65
CA SER A 706 16.26 38.76 26.70
C SER A 706 15.22 37.67 26.46
N THR A 707 15.58 36.66 25.67
CA THR A 707 14.68 35.57 25.30
C THR A 707 15.23 34.24 25.82
N LEU A 708 14.38 33.45 26.49
CA LEU A 708 14.68 32.06 26.84
C LEU A 708 13.47 31.20 26.45
N ARG A 709 13.71 30.19 25.62
CA ARG A 709 12.71 29.24 25.14
C ARG A 709 13.15 27.81 25.42
N PHE A 710 12.19 27.00 25.82
CA PHE A 710 12.31 25.56 25.94
C PHE A 710 10.98 24.96 25.49
N SER A 711 11.00 24.14 24.44
CA SER A 711 9.87 23.27 24.09
C SER A 711 10.35 21.83 24.05
N LEU A 712 9.54 20.91 24.57
CA LEU A 712 9.78 19.48 24.49
C LEU A 712 8.47 18.78 24.17
N ASP A 713 8.41 18.13 23.02
CA ASP A 713 7.34 17.23 22.61
C ASP A 713 7.84 15.79 22.63
N HIS A 714 7.03 14.90 23.22
CA HIS A 714 7.26 13.46 23.25
C HIS A 714 5.95 12.73 22.97
N SER A 715 6.01 11.65 22.20
CA SER A 715 4.95 10.65 22.11
C SER A 715 5.53 9.24 22.11
N VAL A 716 4.79 8.33 22.73
CA VAL A 716 5.19 6.94 22.98
C VAL A 716 4.05 5.98 22.62
N SER A 717 4.38 4.92 21.88
CA SER A 717 3.53 3.74 21.70
C SER A 717 4.03 2.62 22.61
N ILE A 718 3.18 2.19 23.55
CA ILE A 718 3.50 1.15 24.54
C ILE A 718 2.97 -0.22 24.05
N SER A 719 1.84 -0.21 23.33
CA SER A 719 1.29 -1.31 22.55
C SER A 719 0.33 -0.77 21.48
N GLU A 720 -0.20 -1.64 20.62
CA GLU A 720 -1.32 -1.35 19.70
C GLU A 720 -2.52 -0.69 20.41
N THR A 721 -2.69 -0.95 21.72
CA THR A 721 -3.80 -0.49 22.55
C THR A 721 -3.42 0.56 23.59
N TRP A 722 -2.15 0.99 23.69
CA TRP A 722 -1.68 1.96 24.68
C TRP A 722 -0.68 2.95 24.10
N SER A 723 -0.98 4.23 24.26
CA SER A 723 -0.16 5.35 23.80
C SER A 723 -0.07 6.45 24.86
N GLY A 724 0.93 7.32 24.74
CA GLY A 724 1.04 8.53 25.56
C GLY A 724 1.74 9.67 24.83
N SER A 725 1.58 10.87 25.36
CA SER A 725 2.32 12.05 24.93
C SER A 725 2.60 12.98 26.11
N ALA A 726 3.65 13.78 25.97
CA ALA A 726 3.97 14.88 26.88
C ALA A 726 4.50 16.05 26.08
N SER A 727 3.91 17.23 26.26
CA SER A 727 4.41 18.51 25.76
C SER A 727 4.75 19.44 26.92
N VAL A 728 5.86 20.17 26.81
CA VAL A 728 6.34 21.14 27.80
C VAL A 728 6.86 22.37 27.07
N ASP A 729 6.08 23.45 27.10
CA ASP A 729 6.43 24.73 26.52
C ASP A 729 6.74 25.75 27.63
N TYR A 730 7.87 26.43 27.52
CA TYR A 730 8.26 27.58 28.34
C TYR A 730 8.88 28.64 27.43
N SER A 731 8.38 29.86 27.54
CA SER A 731 8.96 31.02 26.85
C SER A 731 8.93 32.23 27.77
N MET A 732 10.10 32.80 27.99
CA MET A 732 10.35 34.08 28.63
C MET A 732 10.82 35.07 27.56
N GLN A 733 10.21 36.26 27.50
CA GLN A 733 10.67 37.37 26.70
C GLN A 733 10.59 38.65 27.55
N GLY A 734 11.74 39.18 27.96
CA GLY A 734 11.79 40.31 28.90
C GLY A 734 11.13 39.93 30.23
N GLU A 735 10.17 40.74 30.67
CA GLU A 735 9.34 40.49 31.87
C GLU A 735 8.05 39.70 31.58
N SER A 736 7.94 39.01 30.43
CA SER A 736 6.75 38.22 30.08
C SER A 736 7.06 36.72 30.06
N GLU A 737 6.69 35.99 31.12
CA GLU A 737 6.72 34.53 31.14
C GLU A 737 5.41 33.85 30.67
N THR A 738 5.60 32.71 30.01
CA THR A 738 4.55 31.75 29.65
C THR A 738 5.03 30.33 29.89
N PHE A 739 4.14 29.48 30.41
CA PHE A 739 4.40 28.05 30.57
C PHE A 739 3.15 27.21 30.32
N ARG A 740 3.33 26.08 29.64
CA ARG A 740 2.35 25.02 29.46
C ARG A 740 3.01 23.66 29.61
N PHE A 741 2.54 22.87 30.55
CA PHE A 741 2.81 21.43 30.66
C PHE A 741 1.53 20.67 30.35
N GLN A 742 1.63 19.64 29.51
CA GLN A 742 0.56 18.71 29.24
C GLN A 742 1.13 17.30 29.06
N ALA A 743 0.77 16.36 29.94
CA ALA A 743 0.93 14.93 29.68
C ALA A 743 -0.43 14.27 29.46
N ARG A 744 -0.47 13.24 28.60
CA ARG A 744 -1.64 12.39 28.35
C ARG A 744 -1.18 10.93 28.18
N ALA A 745 -1.97 9.98 28.65
CA ALA A 745 -1.76 8.55 28.43
C ALA A 745 -3.12 7.88 28.23
N ASN A 746 -3.30 7.23 27.08
CA ASN A 746 -4.57 6.69 26.62
C ASN A 746 -4.40 5.21 26.25
N GLY A 747 -5.36 4.36 26.61
CA GLY A 747 -5.39 2.99 26.12
C GLY A 747 -6.68 2.23 26.39
N THR A 748 -6.84 1.08 25.74
CA THR A 748 -8.06 0.28 25.81
C THR A 748 -7.87 -1.05 26.54
N VAL A 749 -8.89 -1.46 27.30
CA VAL A 749 -8.91 -2.71 28.09
C VAL A 749 -10.28 -3.38 27.89
N GLY A 750 -10.39 -4.14 26.80
CA GLY A 750 -11.69 -4.62 26.31
C GLY A 750 -12.60 -3.43 26.00
N ALA A 751 -13.87 -3.51 26.39
CA ALA A 751 -14.89 -2.49 26.13
C ALA A 751 -14.75 -1.17 26.93
N TRP A 752 -13.54 -0.83 27.41
CA TRP A 752 -13.25 0.39 28.16
C TRP A 752 -12.04 1.10 27.59
N SER A 753 -12.21 2.38 27.25
CA SER A 753 -11.15 3.35 27.05
C SER A 753 -10.76 3.96 28.39
N ILE A 754 -9.46 4.01 28.66
CA ILE A 754 -8.84 4.56 29.85
C ILE A 754 -7.94 5.72 29.39
N SER A 755 -8.16 6.90 29.94
CA SER A 755 -7.29 8.06 29.70
C SER A 755 -6.83 8.67 31.02
N SER A 756 -5.60 9.16 31.03
CA SER A 756 -5.02 9.97 32.09
C SER A 756 -4.46 11.22 31.46
N SER A 757 -4.67 12.37 32.10
CA SER A 757 -4.15 13.65 31.64
C SER A 757 -3.60 14.44 32.82
N ALA A 758 -2.59 15.28 32.57
CA ALA A 758 -2.00 16.15 33.56
C ALA A 758 -1.65 17.48 32.89
N ILE A 759 -2.39 18.54 33.21
CA ILE A 759 -2.27 19.86 32.58
C ILE A 759 -1.92 20.90 33.65
N ARG A 760 -0.93 21.75 33.34
CA ARG A 760 -0.62 22.95 34.13
C ARG A 760 -0.21 24.07 33.17
N SER A 761 -0.81 25.24 33.32
CA SER A 761 -0.40 26.42 32.53
C SER A 761 -0.50 27.71 33.33
N TRP A 762 0.40 28.65 33.03
CA TRP A 762 0.32 30.05 33.48
C TRP A 762 0.75 31.01 32.38
N LYS A 763 0.22 32.23 32.46
CA LYS A 763 0.61 33.40 31.67
C LYS A 763 0.69 34.60 32.61
N GLU A 764 1.77 35.35 32.51
CA GLU A 764 2.03 36.52 33.37
C GLU A 764 0.90 37.56 33.27
N VAL A 765 0.49 37.90 32.05
CA VAL A 765 -0.66 38.77 31.76
C VAL A 765 -1.97 38.07 32.16
N GLY A 766 -2.41 38.36 33.39
CA GLY A 766 -3.60 37.81 34.03
C GLY A 766 -3.30 37.03 35.32
N ASN A 767 -2.09 36.48 35.46
CA ASN A 767 -1.60 35.75 36.66
C ASN A 767 -2.61 34.73 37.24
N ILE A 768 -3.30 34.00 36.35
CA ILE A 768 -4.12 32.84 36.67
C ILE A 768 -3.32 31.57 36.34
N ILE A 769 -3.12 30.70 37.34
CA ILE A 769 -2.49 29.38 37.15
C ILE A 769 -3.56 28.31 37.25
N THR A 770 -3.78 27.59 36.16
CA THR A 770 -4.72 26.46 36.11
C THR A 770 -3.96 25.14 36.21
N GLN A 771 -4.47 24.21 37.01
CA GLN A 771 -3.88 22.89 37.22
C GLN A 771 -4.97 21.81 37.24
N ARG A 772 -4.80 20.76 36.44
CA ARG A 772 -5.56 19.50 36.48
C ARG A 772 -4.56 18.36 36.54
N LEU A 773 -4.23 17.86 37.74
CA LEU A 773 -2.99 17.10 37.99
C LEU A 773 -3.18 15.93 38.98
N PRO A 774 -3.30 14.67 38.51
CA PRO A 774 -3.81 14.27 37.19
C PRO A 774 -5.35 14.30 37.17
N GLU A 775 -5.93 14.22 35.97
CA GLU A 775 -7.32 13.88 35.70
C GLU A 775 -7.39 12.58 34.89
N PHE A 776 -7.88 11.51 35.54
CA PHE A 776 -8.17 10.22 34.94
C PHE A 776 -9.62 10.17 34.45
N SER A 777 -9.87 9.46 33.36
CA SER A 777 -11.21 9.14 32.87
C SER A 777 -11.31 7.71 32.33
N LEU A 778 -12.51 7.14 32.48
CA LEU A 778 -12.87 5.77 32.15
C LEU A 778 -14.17 5.79 31.35
N THR A 779 -14.08 5.63 30.03
CA THR A 779 -15.21 5.70 29.11
C THR A 779 -15.45 4.34 28.50
N ARG A 780 -16.66 3.81 28.62
CA ARG A 780 -17.02 2.52 28.01
C ARG A 780 -17.27 2.69 26.51
N GLU A 781 -17.21 1.59 25.76
CA GLU A 781 -17.92 1.48 24.49
C GLU A 781 -19.44 1.62 24.68
N SER A 782 -20.15 2.04 23.63
CA SER A 782 -21.62 2.20 23.65
C SER A 782 -22.33 0.86 23.84
N VAL A 783 -23.21 0.79 24.85
CA VAL A 783 -24.05 -0.37 25.16
C VAL A 783 -25.44 -0.14 24.58
N SER A 784 -25.81 -0.90 23.55
CA SER A 784 -27.14 -0.85 22.93
C SER A 784 -28.16 -1.72 23.69
N ILE A 785 -29.32 -1.14 24.02
CA ILE A 785 -30.42 -1.74 24.75
C ILE A 785 -31.69 -1.55 23.91
N GLY A 786 -31.87 -2.42 22.91
CA GLY A 786 -32.84 -2.17 21.83
C GLY A 786 -32.40 -0.95 21.01
N PRO A 787 -33.30 0.00 20.67
CA PRO A 787 -32.99 1.15 19.83
C PRO A 787 -32.28 2.30 20.58
N LEU A 788 -31.72 2.04 21.76
CA LEU A 788 -31.09 3.03 22.64
C LEU A 788 -29.65 2.62 22.91
N SER A 789 -28.69 3.42 22.47
CA SER A 789 -27.26 3.21 22.74
C SER A 789 -26.78 4.17 23.82
N ILE A 790 -26.14 3.65 24.87
CA ILE A 790 -25.69 4.43 26.04
C ILE A 790 -24.18 4.26 26.24
N GLN A 791 -23.45 5.37 26.37
CA GLN A 791 -22.01 5.40 26.61
C GLN A 791 -21.72 6.01 28.00
N PRO A 792 -21.53 5.19 29.05
CA PRO A 792 -21.15 5.69 30.38
C PRO A 792 -19.66 6.09 30.42
N SER A 793 -19.37 7.21 31.09
CA SER A 793 -18.02 7.64 31.41
C SER A 793 -17.88 8.13 32.85
N PHE A 794 -16.71 7.92 33.44
CA PHE A 794 -16.33 8.39 34.77
C PHE A 794 -15.06 9.23 34.65
N SER A 795 -14.90 10.23 35.52
CA SER A 795 -13.69 11.06 35.61
C SER A 795 -13.35 11.38 37.06
N THR A 796 -12.06 11.47 37.37
CA THR A 796 -11.55 11.81 38.70
C THR A 796 -10.22 12.55 38.59
N GLY A 797 -10.07 13.67 39.30
CA GLY A 797 -8.82 14.41 39.25
C GLY A 797 -8.69 15.52 40.29
N TRP A 798 -7.46 15.97 40.51
CA TRP A 798 -7.18 17.12 41.37
C TRP A 798 -7.11 18.40 40.56
N VAL A 799 -7.96 19.35 40.91
CA VAL A 799 -8.14 20.61 40.21
C VAL A 799 -7.74 21.75 41.14
N ARG A 800 -6.92 22.68 40.64
CA ARG A 800 -6.54 23.90 41.36
C ARG A 800 -6.55 25.12 40.46
N GLU A 801 -6.91 26.23 41.05
CA GLU A 801 -6.80 27.59 40.49
C GLU A 801 -5.95 28.43 41.45
N TRP A 802 -5.02 29.19 40.88
CA TRP A 802 -4.31 30.25 41.59
C TRP A 802 -4.57 31.57 40.88
N ARG A 803 -4.65 32.67 41.65
CA ARG A 803 -4.81 34.04 41.16
C ARG A 803 -3.84 34.92 41.92
N GLU A 804 -3.04 35.72 41.20
CA GLU A 804 -2.00 36.58 41.81
C GLU A 804 -1.03 35.79 42.72
N GLN A 805 -0.61 34.61 42.27
CA GLN A 805 0.18 33.62 43.04
C GLN A 805 -0.46 33.10 44.34
N THR A 806 -1.69 33.50 44.69
CA THR A 806 -2.46 32.92 45.80
C THR A 806 -3.33 31.75 45.32
N LEU A 807 -3.44 30.68 46.11
CA LEU A 807 -4.34 29.56 45.80
C LEU A 807 -5.78 29.99 46.11
N THR A 808 -6.62 30.17 45.09
CA THR A 808 -8.03 30.57 45.26
C THR A 808 -8.89 29.35 45.55
N ASN A 809 -8.84 28.34 44.68
CA ASN A 809 -9.71 27.18 44.72
C ASN A 809 -8.90 25.88 44.57
N GLN A 810 -9.24 24.85 45.33
CA GLN A 810 -8.76 23.48 45.11
C GLN A 810 -9.84 22.44 45.45
N ALA A 811 -9.96 21.40 44.63
CA ALA A 811 -10.87 20.29 44.87
C ALA A 811 -10.40 18.98 44.23
N THR A 812 -10.90 17.86 44.76
CA THR A 812 -10.95 16.59 44.03
C THR A 812 -12.26 16.55 43.25
N ARG A 813 -12.16 16.73 41.95
CA ARG A 813 -13.26 16.60 40.98
C ARG A 813 -13.61 15.12 40.82
N LEU A 814 -14.86 14.75 41.04
CA LEU A 814 -15.40 13.42 40.81
C LEU A 814 -16.60 13.52 39.87
N GLY A 815 -16.42 13.11 38.61
CA GLY A 815 -17.44 13.14 37.57
C GLY A 815 -17.96 11.75 37.20
N ALA A 816 -19.27 11.62 37.02
CA ALA A 816 -19.90 10.46 36.41
C ALA A 816 -20.95 10.93 35.40
N SER A 817 -20.96 10.36 34.20
CA SER A 817 -21.90 10.73 33.15
C SER A 817 -22.28 9.55 32.25
N ALA A 818 -23.35 9.71 31.50
CA ALA A 818 -23.75 8.82 30.43
C ALA A 818 -24.34 9.66 29.28
N SER A 819 -23.66 9.64 28.14
CA SER A 819 -24.26 10.07 26.87
C SER A 819 -25.05 8.93 26.26
N GLY A 820 -25.96 9.25 25.35
CA GLY A 820 -26.68 8.24 24.59
C GLY A 820 -27.45 8.81 23.41
N SER A 821 -27.80 7.92 22.48
CA SER A 821 -28.60 8.22 21.31
C SER A 821 -29.68 7.16 21.10
N VAL A 822 -30.77 7.57 20.46
CA VAL A 822 -31.84 6.68 20.00
C VAL A 822 -31.72 6.52 18.48
N ASP A 823 -31.93 5.29 17.99
CA ASP A 823 -31.88 4.98 16.57
C ASP A 823 -32.78 5.94 15.75
N PRO A 824 -32.32 6.43 14.57
CA PRO A 824 -33.08 7.38 13.77
C PRO A 824 -34.47 6.84 13.39
N PHE A 825 -35.53 7.58 13.72
CA PHE A 825 -36.91 7.20 13.40
C PHE A 825 -37.62 8.23 12.54
N GLN A 826 -38.59 7.77 11.74
CA GLN A 826 -39.41 8.61 10.88
C GLN A 826 -40.70 9.01 11.61
N ALA A 827 -40.94 10.31 11.75
CA ALA A 827 -42.19 10.85 12.28
C ALA A 827 -42.60 12.10 11.49
N LEU A 828 -43.89 12.20 11.12
CA LEU A 828 -44.44 13.32 10.33
C LEU A 828 -43.68 13.61 9.01
N GLY A 829 -42.99 12.60 8.45
CA GLY A 829 -42.15 12.74 7.25
C GLY A 829 -40.78 13.39 7.50
N ALA A 830 -40.35 13.52 8.75
CA ALA A 830 -39.02 13.97 9.15
C ALA A 830 -38.23 12.82 9.81
N THR A 831 -36.91 12.83 9.61
CA THR A 831 -35.97 11.93 10.28
C THR A 831 -35.54 12.54 11.60
N ILE A 832 -35.92 11.95 12.73
CA ILE A 832 -35.57 12.43 14.07
C ILE A 832 -34.42 11.58 14.61
N ARG A 833 -33.38 12.22 15.19
CA ARG A 833 -32.21 11.56 15.78
C ARG A 833 -31.96 12.01 17.23
N PRO A 834 -32.74 11.51 18.22
CA PRO A 834 -32.58 11.95 19.60
C PRO A 834 -31.22 11.59 20.18
N SER A 835 -30.62 12.53 20.92
CA SER A 835 -29.49 12.25 21.79
C SER A 835 -29.63 12.97 23.14
N PHE A 836 -28.89 12.50 24.14
CA PHE A 836 -28.85 13.08 25.46
C PHE A 836 -27.48 12.87 26.11
N SER A 837 -27.18 13.67 27.13
CA SER A 837 -26.05 13.47 28.03
C SER A 837 -26.44 13.87 29.43
N ILE A 838 -26.41 12.93 30.37
CA ILE A 838 -26.62 13.20 31.80
C ILE A 838 -25.28 13.07 32.52
N GLY A 839 -24.93 14.06 33.34
CA GLY A 839 -23.68 14.10 34.09
C GLY A 839 -23.85 14.66 35.49
N SER A 840 -23.03 14.22 36.43
CA SER A 840 -22.92 14.79 37.76
C SER A 840 -21.45 14.87 38.17
N THR A 841 -21.05 16.02 38.70
CA THR A 841 -19.69 16.35 39.14
C THR A 841 -19.75 16.82 40.59
N ILE A 842 -18.90 16.27 41.45
CA ILE A 842 -18.77 16.64 42.86
C ILE A 842 -17.36 17.20 43.09
N TYR A 843 -17.24 18.33 43.81
CA TYR A 843 -15.97 18.99 44.08
C TYR A 843 -15.57 18.81 45.55
N SER A 844 -14.97 17.66 45.86
CA SER A 844 -14.60 17.31 47.25
C SER A 844 -13.41 18.15 47.73
N GLY A 845 -13.61 18.92 48.81
CA GLY A 845 -12.63 19.86 49.37
C GLY A 845 -13.17 21.28 49.57
N LEU A 846 -14.34 21.59 49.00
CA LEU A 846 -15.11 22.82 49.18
C LEU A 846 -16.48 22.48 49.80
N GLU A 847 -17.17 23.45 50.39
CA GLU A 847 -18.50 23.25 50.99
C GLU A 847 -19.61 23.33 49.93
N ASP A 848 -20.49 22.32 49.91
CA ASP A 848 -21.70 22.20 49.06
C ASP A 848 -21.56 22.34 47.53
N ASP A 849 -20.35 22.45 46.96
CA ASP A 849 -20.16 22.54 45.50
C ASP A 849 -20.31 21.18 44.77
N TYR A 850 -21.43 21.05 44.06
CA TYR A 850 -21.69 20.01 43.05
C TYR A 850 -22.34 20.63 41.80
N ARG A 851 -22.24 19.95 40.66
CA ARG A 851 -22.90 20.30 39.39
C ARG A 851 -23.47 19.04 38.74
N THR A 852 -24.78 18.99 38.57
CA THR A 852 -25.47 17.99 37.73
C THR A 852 -25.99 18.67 36.47
N SER A 853 -25.77 18.08 35.31
CA SER A 853 -26.23 18.58 34.01
C SER A 853 -27.01 17.50 33.24
N LEU A 854 -28.03 17.91 32.50
CA LEU A 854 -28.77 17.09 31.56
C LEU A 854 -28.90 17.86 30.24
N THR A 855 -28.15 17.44 29.23
CA THR A 855 -28.30 17.88 27.84
C THR A 855 -29.23 16.93 27.09
N ILE A 856 -30.13 17.48 26.30
CA ILE A 856 -31.03 16.77 25.38
C ILE A 856 -30.97 17.49 24.04
N SER A 857 -30.73 16.74 22.96
CA SER A 857 -30.70 17.26 21.58
C SER A 857 -31.67 16.46 20.71
N LEU A 858 -32.58 17.15 20.01
CA LEU A 858 -33.65 16.55 19.20
C LEU A 858 -33.67 17.07 17.74
N PRO A 859 -32.60 16.87 16.96
CA PRO A 859 -32.58 17.23 15.54
C PRO A 859 -33.57 16.38 14.73
N ALA A 860 -34.36 17.06 13.89
CA ALA A 860 -35.38 16.54 13.00
C ALA A 860 -35.24 17.16 11.60
N THR A 861 -34.97 16.33 10.58
CA THR A 861 -34.68 16.81 9.22
C THR A 861 -35.71 16.32 8.19
N ARG A 862 -36.16 17.21 7.30
CA ARG A 862 -37.17 16.93 6.27
C ARG A 862 -36.88 17.70 4.98
N GLY A 863 -36.20 17.04 4.03
CA GLY A 863 -35.80 17.66 2.78
C GLY A 863 -34.78 18.76 3.05
N ILE A 864 -35.08 19.98 2.58
CA ILE A 864 -34.24 21.18 2.80
C ILE A 864 -34.34 21.76 4.22
N LEU A 865 -35.32 21.36 5.03
CA LEU A 865 -35.58 21.95 6.35
C LEU A 865 -35.03 21.06 7.48
N SER A 866 -34.23 21.65 8.36
CA SER A 866 -33.78 21.07 9.62
C SER A 866 -34.34 21.88 10.78
N ILE A 867 -34.78 21.22 11.86
CA ILE A 867 -35.17 21.84 13.12
C ILE A 867 -34.53 21.03 14.25
N ALA A 868 -33.93 21.70 15.23
CA ALA A 868 -33.36 21.08 16.42
C ALA A 868 -33.92 21.72 17.69
N TYR A 869 -33.89 20.95 18.79
CA TYR A 869 -34.09 21.46 20.13
C TYR A 869 -32.94 20.99 20.99
N ASP A 870 -32.21 21.93 21.59
CA ASP A 870 -30.99 21.70 22.33
C ASP A 870 -31.11 22.32 23.73
N GLY A 871 -31.48 21.49 24.70
CA GLY A 871 -31.71 21.87 26.08
C GLY A 871 -30.65 21.29 27.02
N THR A 872 -29.82 22.15 27.63
CA THR A 872 -28.92 21.80 28.73
C THR A 872 -29.46 22.38 30.03
N PHE A 873 -29.97 21.52 30.90
CA PHE A 873 -30.44 21.86 32.24
C PHE A 873 -29.31 21.64 33.24
N VAL A 874 -29.00 22.64 34.08
CA VAL A 874 -27.93 22.57 35.08
C VAL A 874 -28.50 22.79 36.49
N ALA A 875 -28.05 21.99 37.45
CA ALA A 875 -28.38 22.11 38.87
C ALA A 875 -27.10 22.08 39.71
N GLY A 876 -26.95 23.07 40.60
CA GLY A 876 -25.66 23.36 41.24
C GLY A 876 -24.72 24.14 40.32
N ARG A 877 -23.43 24.17 40.61
CA ARG A 877 -22.42 24.96 39.87
C ARG A 877 -21.02 24.34 39.94
N SER A 878 -20.11 24.85 39.11
CA SER A 878 -18.68 24.66 39.32
C SER A 878 -18.11 25.78 40.20
N PRO A 879 -17.16 25.49 41.09
CA PRO A 879 -16.33 26.51 41.75
C PRO A 879 -15.15 26.99 40.89
N PHE A 880 -14.99 26.44 39.67
CA PHE A 880 -13.95 26.82 38.70
C PHE A 880 -14.57 27.28 37.38
N ASP A 881 -14.21 28.49 36.93
CA ASP A 881 -14.73 29.09 35.69
C ASP A 881 -14.43 28.24 34.43
N PHE A 882 -13.28 27.55 34.39
CA PHE A 882 -12.88 26.67 33.28
C PHE A 882 -13.59 25.29 33.24
N ASP A 883 -14.49 25.03 34.19
CA ASP A 883 -15.41 23.89 34.22
C ASP A 883 -16.82 24.39 34.54
N SER A 884 -17.17 25.61 34.15
CA SER A 884 -18.57 26.03 34.09
C SER A 884 -19.30 25.25 32.98
N ILE A 885 -20.61 25.06 33.16
CA ILE A 885 -21.54 24.72 32.08
C ILE A 885 -22.74 25.62 32.32
N GLU A 886 -23.12 26.38 31.30
CA GLU A 886 -24.28 27.26 31.37
C GLU A 886 -25.56 26.49 31.02
N ALA A 887 -26.69 26.93 31.56
CA ALA A 887 -27.99 26.39 31.18
C ALA A 887 -28.45 27.08 29.89
N GLN A 888 -28.87 26.27 28.90
CA GLN A 888 -29.36 26.72 27.60
C GLN A 888 -30.64 25.94 27.27
N SER A 889 -31.60 26.54 26.56
CA SER A 889 -32.77 25.84 26.05
C SER A 889 -33.18 26.43 24.70
N HIS A 890 -32.52 25.96 23.66
CA HIS A 890 -32.52 26.54 22.33
C HIS A 890 -33.40 25.77 21.35
N VAL A 891 -34.11 26.45 20.45
CA VAL A 891 -34.79 25.86 19.29
C VAL A 891 -34.19 26.45 18.01
N GLY A 892 -33.22 25.76 17.43
CA GLY A 892 -32.60 26.13 16.15
C GLY A 892 -33.35 25.56 14.94
N TRP A 893 -33.23 26.21 13.80
CA TRP A 893 -33.72 25.71 12.50
C TRP A 893 -32.84 26.23 11.37
N SER A 894 -32.59 25.38 10.36
CA SER A 894 -31.88 25.73 9.13
C SER A 894 -32.69 25.33 7.89
N LEU A 895 -32.49 26.06 6.80
CA LEU A 895 -33.01 25.76 5.48
C LEU A 895 -31.86 25.76 4.47
N ASP A 896 -31.58 24.58 3.92
CA ASP A 896 -30.43 24.29 3.06
C ASP A 896 -30.92 23.91 1.66
N ALA A 897 -30.84 24.84 0.71
CA ALA A 897 -31.33 24.66 -0.66
C ALA A 897 -30.22 24.94 -1.70
N SER A 898 -29.67 23.87 -2.27
CA SER A 898 -28.67 23.93 -3.35
C SER A 898 -29.32 23.87 -4.74
N ALA A 899 -28.84 24.69 -5.68
CA ALA A 899 -29.38 24.79 -7.05
C ALA A 899 -28.35 25.34 -8.07
N ARG A 900 -28.53 26.58 -8.55
CA ARG A 900 -27.50 27.40 -9.24
C ARG A 900 -26.94 28.52 -8.36
N ILE A 901 -27.56 28.68 -7.21
CA ILE A 901 -27.24 29.59 -6.11
C ILE A 901 -27.49 28.69 -4.90
N ASP A 902 -26.53 28.58 -4.01
CA ASP A 902 -26.72 27.87 -2.76
C ASP A 902 -27.29 28.86 -1.74
N ILE A 903 -28.39 28.44 -1.11
CA ILE A 903 -29.13 29.23 -0.13
C ILE A 903 -29.10 28.47 1.18
N HIS A 904 -28.40 29.03 2.17
CA HIS A 904 -28.42 28.56 3.55
C HIS A 904 -29.04 29.66 4.41
N LEU A 905 -30.08 29.34 5.18
CA LEU A 905 -30.79 30.31 6.00
C LEU A 905 -31.22 29.67 7.31
N GLU A 906 -30.71 30.19 8.42
CA GLU A 906 -30.89 29.65 9.75
C GLU A 906 -31.24 30.71 10.81
N GLY A 907 -31.62 30.23 11.98
CA GLY A 907 -31.87 31.05 13.17
C GLY A 907 -32.49 30.22 14.28
N GLY A 908 -32.97 30.87 15.33
CA GLY A 908 -33.55 30.15 16.45
C GLY A 908 -34.21 31.02 17.50
N LEU A 909 -34.39 30.41 18.67
CA LEU A 909 -35.07 30.97 19.82
C LEU A 909 -34.48 30.39 21.11
N ASP A 910 -33.83 31.23 21.92
CA ASP A 910 -33.53 30.90 23.31
C ASP A 910 -34.81 31.02 24.15
N LEU A 911 -35.25 29.89 24.71
CA LEU A 911 -36.42 29.79 25.57
C LEU A 911 -36.14 30.21 27.02
N ILE A 912 -34.87 30.41 27.41
CA ILE A 912 -34.48 30.93 28.74
C ILE A 912 -34.52 32.46 28.71
N ALA A 913 -33.82 33.11 27.78
CA ALA A 913 -33.89 34.55 27.60
C ALA A 913 -35.22 35.03 26.98
N LEU A 914 -36.00 34.12 26.36
CA LEU A 914 -37.19 34.41 25.55
C LEU A 914 -36.89 35.37 24.38
N SER A 915 -35.66 35.28 23.84
CA SER A 915 -35.17 36.07 22.72
C SER A 915 -34.98 35.19 21.50
N PHE A 916 -35.49 35.65 20.35
CA PHE A 916 -35.06 35.13 19.06
C PHE A 916 -33.60 35.49 18.81
N ASP A 917 -32.87 34.53 18.28
CA ASP A 917 -31.53 34.72 17.74
C ASP A 917 -31.58 35.66 16.52
N PRO A 918 -30.44 36.19 16.05
CA PRO A 918 -30.36 36.66 14.68
C PRO A 918 -30.84 35.57 13.69
N LEU A 919 -31.54 36.03 12.66
CA LEU A 919 -31.75 35.26 11.44
C LEU A 919 -30.50 35.44 10.57
N GLU A 920 -29.75 34.37 10.35
CA GLU A 920 -28.58 34.37 9.47
C GLU A 920 -28.98 33.79 8.11
N ALA A 921 -28.64 34.50 7.03
CA ALA A 921 -28.98 34.09 5.67
C ALA A 921 -27.77 34.32 4.76
N SER A 922 -27.27 33.25 4.15
CA SER A 922 -26.19 33.31 3.16
C SER A 922 -26.65 32.82 1.78
N LEU A 923 -26.20 33.55 0.76
CA LEU A 923 -26.39 33.25 -0.65
C LEU A 923 -25.01 33.15 -1.29
N SER A 924 -24.70 32.07 -2.01
CA SER A 924 -23.43 31.95 -2.76
C SER A 924 -23.60 31.47 -4.20
N TRP A 925 -22.71 31.95 -5.07
CA TRP A 925 -22.76 31.78 -6.52
C TRP A 925 -21.46 31.15 -7.04
N GLY A 926 -21.34 29.81 -6.98
CA GLY A 926 -20.14 29.05 -7.36
C GLY A 926 -19.73 29.04 -8.85
N TYR A 927 -19.95 30.14 -9.57
CA TYR A 927 -19.32 30.46 -10.85
C TYR A 927 -18.07 31.33 -10.60
N SER A 928 -17.28 31.65 -11.63
CA SER A 928 -16.15 32.60 -11.49
C SER A 928 -16.52 33.94 -12.15
N PRO A 929 -16.40 35.10 -11.46
CA PRO A 929 -16.07 35.26 -10.04
C PRO A 929 -17.13 34.68 -9.10
N ASP A 930 -16.65 34.09 -7.99
CA ASP A 930 -17.50 33.60 -6.90
C ASP A 930 -17.96 34.79 -6.06
N TRP A 931 -19.18 34.72 -5.53
CA TRP A 931 -19.78 35.73 -4.68
C TRP A 931 -20.43 35.08 -3.48
N ARG A 932 -20.41 35.78 -2.35
CA ARG A 932 -21.26 35.47 -1.20
C ARG A 932 -21.91 36.75 -0.69
N ILE A 933 -23.18 36.65 -0.30
CA ILE A 933 -23.85 37.67 0.51
C ILE A 933 -24.37 36.97 1.75
N SER A 934 -23.86 37.37 2.91
CA SER A 934 -24.34 36.95 4.23
C SER A 934 -25.08 38.12 4.88
N LEU A 935 -26.23 37.85 5.50
CA LEU A 935 -27.04 38.84 6.20
C LEU A 935 -27.42 38.32 7.59
N THR A 936 -27.25 39.16 8.60
CA THR A 936 -27.58 38.86 10.00
C THR A 936 -28.68 39.82 10.44
N TYR A 937 -29.88 39.32 10.72
CA TYR A 937 -31.06 40.15 11.05
C TYR A 937 -31.57 39.86 12.47
N SER A 938 -31.49 40.84 13.37
CA SER A 938 -32.04 40.74 14.72
C SER A 938 -33.57 40.74 14.68
N ILE A 939 -34.18 39.57 14.91
CA ILE A 939 -35.63 39.45 15.07
C ILE A 939 -36.09 40.20 16.32
N SER A 940 -35.30 40.15 17.41
CA SER A 940 -35.60 40.80 18.70
C SER A 940 -35.44 42.33 18.66
N GLY A 941 -34.44 42.84 17.93
CA GLY A 941 -34.28 44.27 17.64
C GLY A 941 -35.16 44.81 16.51
N ALA A 942 -35.82 43.92 15.75
CA ALA A 942 -36.51 44.21 14.49
C ALA A 942 -35.65 45.02 13.49
N ALA A 943 -34.36 44.69 13.44
CA ALA A 943 -33.34 45.44 12.71
C ALA A 943 -32.35 44.49 12.04
N LEU A 944 -31.92 44.85 10.83
CA LEU A 944 -30.73 44.27 10.21
C LEU A 944 -29.53 44.63 11.09
N GLN A 945 -28.70 43.64 11.43
CA GLN A 945 -27.45 43.87 12.15
C GLN A 945 -26.33 44.05 11.14
N ASP A 946 -26.01 43.00 10.39
CA ASP A 946 -24.83 42.98 9.54
C ASP A 946 -25.20 42.51 8.13
N VAL A 947 -24.48 43.05 7.14
CA VAL A 947 -24.43 42.50 5.78
C VAL A 947 -22.98 42.40 5.37
N VAL A 948 -22.51 41.18 5.08
CA VAL A 948 -21.18 40.92 4.52
C VAL A 948 -21.35 40.55 3.06
N LEU A 949 -20.63 41.22 2.18
CA LEU A 949 -20.62 40.93 0.75
C LEU A 949 -19.20 40.61 0.29
N ASP A 950 -18.98 39.35 -0.07
CA ASP A 950 -17.70 38.81 -0.53
C ASP A 950 -17.69 38.62 -2.04
N MET A 951 -16.53 38.83 -2.64
CA MET A 951 -16.25 38.48 -4.04
C MET A 951 -14.86 37.84 -4.11
N ASN A 952 -14.74 36.70 -4.80
CA ASN A 952 -13.47 36.02 -5.03
C ASN A 952 -13.32 35.60 -6.49
N TRP A 953 -12.39 36.25 -7.19
CA TRP A 953 -12.01 35.92 -8.57
C TRP A 953 -10.62 35.31 -8.60
N ARG A 954 -10.48 34.16 -9.28
CA ARG A 954 -9.20 33.50 -9.52
C ARG A 954 -9.04 33.12 -10.98
N SER A 955 -7.88 33.46 -11.52
CA SER A 955 -7.37 33.08 -12.84
C SER A 955 -6.05 32.30 -12.66
N SER A 956 -5.38 31.94 -13.76
CA SER A 956 -4.04 31.36 -13.74
C SER A 956 -2.98 32.31 -13.19
N SER A 957 -3.07 33.60 -13.55
CA SER A 957 -2.07 34.64 -13.24
C SER A 957 -2.56 35.74 -12.28
N HIS A 958 -3.82 35.70 -11.84
CA HIS A 958 -4.43 36.77 -11.04
C HIS A 958 -5.37 36.22 -9.95
N ARG A 959 -5.42 36.90 -8.81
CA ARG A 959 -6.46 36.73 -7.78
C ARG A 959 -6.96 38.10 -7.35
N VAL A 960 -8.27 38.24 -7.19
CA VAL A 960 -8.93 39.46 -6.70
C VAL A 960 -10.00 39.01 -5.72
N GLY A 961 -9.73 39.16 -4.44
CA GLY A 961 -10.67 38.97 -3.34
C GLY A 961 -11.02 40.30 -2.69
N TRP A 962 -12.26 40.46 -2.25
CA TRP A 962 -12.64 41.48 -1.27
C TRP A 962 -13.85 41.07 -0.46
N SER A 963 -13.95 41.60 0.76
CA SER A 963 -15.07 41.44 1.66
C SER A 963 -15.47 42.80 2.21
N LEU A 964 -16.76 43.12 2.10
CA LEU A 964 -17.35 44.38 2.57
C LEU A 964 -18.37 44.10 3.67
N PRO A 965 -18.02 44.29 4.95
CA PRO A 965 -18.96 44.25 6.06
C PRO A 965 -19.67 45.61 6.21
N TYR A 966 -20.96 45.57 6.50
CA TYR A 966 -21.81 46.73 6.75
C TYR A 966 -22.65 46.50 8.01
N ASP A 967 -22.31 47.21 9.08
CA ASP A 967 -23.12 47.28 10.30
C ASP A 967 -24.30 48.24 10.07
N ALA A 968 -25.46 47.63 9.84
CA ALA A 968 -26.73 48.30 9.65
C ALA A 968 -27.31 48.86 10.97
N THR A 969 -26.77 48.49 12.14
CA THR A 969 -27.15 49.08 13.44
C THR A 969 -26.50 50.45 13.64
N SER A 970 -25.20 50.59 13.37
CA SER A 970 -24.51 51.90 13.35
C SER A 970 -24.73 52.68 12.05
N GLN A 971 -25.29 52.03 11.03
CA GLN A 971 -25.44 52.53 9.66
C GLN A 971 -24.08 52.92 9.06
N SER A 972 -23.04 52.14 9.35
CA SER A 972 -21.69 52.40 8.88
C SER A 972 -21.06 51.15 8.23
N LEU A 973 -20.28 51.40 7.19
CA LEU A 973 -19.42 50.38 6.61
C LEU A 973 -18.27 50.14 7.57
N GLU A 974 -17.99 48.88 7.87
CA GLU A 974 -16.72 48.47 8.45
C GLU A 974 -15.62 48.55 7.38
N PRO A 975 -14.33 48.42 7.76
CA PRO A 975 -13.23 48.52 6.79
C PRO A 975 -13.34 47.45 5.70
N LEU A 976 -13.50 47.87 4.44
CA LEU A 976 -13.52 46.96 3.29
C LEU A 976 -12.16 46.28 3.19
N SER A 977 -12.11 44.97 3.39
CA SER A 977 -10.88 44.19 3.26
C SER A 977 -10.70 43.69 1.83
N PHE A 978 -9.46 43.68 1.33
CA PHE A 978 -9.15 43.25 -0.03
C PHE A 978 -7.84 42.46 -0.11
N GLU A 979 -7.74 41.58 -1.10
CA GLU A 979 -6.53 40.90 -1.54
C GLU A 979 -6.45 40.94 -3.07
N LEU A 980 -5.36 41.49 -3.59
CA LEU A 980 -5.06 41.56 -5.01
C LEU A 980 -3.70 40.91 -5.23
N SER A 981 -3.62 39.88 -6.08
CA SER A 981 -2.34 39.36 -6.55
C SER A 981 -2.30 39.19 -8.06
N SER A 982 -1.13 39.48 -8.64
CA SER A 982 -0.91 39.42 -10.08
C SER A 982 0.51 38.94 -10.36
N GLU A 983 0.61 37.92 -11.20
CA GLU A 983 1.85 37.33 -11.69
C GLU A 983 2.02 37.72 -13.16
N MET A 984 3.21 38.22 -13.50
CA MET A 984 3.57 38.82 -14.79
C MET A 984 4.92 38.25 -15.21
N GLY A 985 4.90 37.00 -15.67
CA GLY A 985 6.12 36.20 -15.81
C GLY A 985 6.79 36.02 -14.45
N PRO A 986 8.11 36.28 -14.30
CA PRO A 986 8.83 36.13 -13.03
C PRO A 986 8.58 37.30 -12.05
N SER A 987 7.80 38.32 -12.44
CA SER A 987 7.45 39.45 -11.56
C SER A 987 6.09 39.21 -10.90
N ARG A 988 5.95 39.52 -9.60
CA ARG A 988 4.74 39.29 -8.81
C ARG A 988 4.41 40.51 -7.95
N LEU A 989 3.17 40.97 -8.06
CA LEU A 989 2.58 42.00 -7.21
C LEU A 989 1.55 41.34 -6.27
N SER A 990 1.57 41.73 -5.01
CA SER A 990 0.55 41.39 -4.00
C SER A 990 0.20 42.66 -3.21
N LEU A 991 -1.08 42.96 -3.08
CA LEU A 991 -1.59 44.07 -2.26
C LEU A 991 -2.77 43.53 -1.44
N SER A 992 -2.68 43.58 -0.12
CA SER A 992 -3.83 43.33 0.76
C SER A 992 -3.99 44.47 1.75
N GLY A 993 -5.19 44.68 2.29
CA GLY A 993 -5.43 45.82 3.18
C GLY A 993 -6.89 46.01 3.54
N ALA A 994 -7.16 47.13 4.21
CA ALA A 994 -8.48 47.54 4.67
C ALA A 994 -8.76 49.01 4.31
N ILE A 995 -10.02 49.34 4.02
CA ILE A 995 -10.46 50.71 3.64
C ILE A 995 -11.67 51.11 4.51
N ASP A 996 -11.44 51.89 5.57
CA ASP A 996 -12.52 52.47 6.38
C ASP A 996 -13.05 53.76 5.73
N ARG A 997 -14.37 53.85 5.52
CA ARG A 997 -15.10 55.06 5.09
C ARG A 997 -14.49 55.80 3.88
N GLY A 998 -13.83 55.06 2.98
CA GLY A 998 -13.16 55.60 1.79
C GLY A 998 -11.76 56.19 2.04
N GLN A 999 -11.19 56.00 3.24
CA GLN A 999 -9.77 56.21 3.53
C GLN A 999 -9.08 54.85 3.66
N LEU A 1000 -7.79 54.80 3.31
CA LEU A 1000 -6.99 53.60 3.46
C LEU A 1000 -6.68 53.40 4.95
N ASP A 1001 -7.20 52.32 5.54
CA ASP A 1001 -6.95 52.00 6.95
C ASP A 1001 -5.63 51.23 7.11
N SER A 1002 -5.45 50.18 6.30
CA SER A 1002 -4.18 49.45 6.23
C SER A 1002 -3.86 48.99 4.82
N LEU A 1003 -2.57 48.85 4.51
CA LEU A 1003 -2.09 48.30 3.23
C LEU A 1003 -0.78 47.55 3.43
N ASN A 1004 -0.81 46.25 3.21
CA ASN A 1004 0.35 45.39 3.02
C ASN A 1004 0.62 45.27 1.52
N GLY A 1005 1.65 45.97 1.04
CA GLY A 1005 2.12 45.81 -0.33
C GLY A 1005 3.38 44.96 -0.40
N SER A 1006 3.46 44.04 -1.36
CA SER A 1006 4.71 43.42 -1.79
C SER A 1006 4.81 43.35 -3.32
N LEU A 1007 5.98 43.65 -3.85
CA LEU A 1007 6.27 43.70 -5.27
C LEU A 1007 7.66 43.09 -5.49
N SER A 1008 7.70 41.97 -6.20
CA SER A 1008 8.92 41.39 -6.76
C SER A 1008 8.96 41.70 -8.25
N ILE A 1009 10.04 42.33 -8.71
CA ILE A 1009 10.33 42.55 -10.13
C ILE A 1009 11.58 41.75 -10.47
N GLN A 1010 11.54 40.97 -11.55
CA GLN A 1010 12.67 40.22 -12.06
C GLN A 1010 12.83 40.47 -13.56
N GLY A 1011 14.03 40.87 -13.97
CA GLY A 1011 14.36 41.16 -15.37
C GLY A 1011 15.22 40.07 -16.01
N GLU A 1012 15.21 40.01 -17.35
CA GLU A 1012 15.91 39.02 -18.19
C GLU A 1012 17.43 38.90 -17.95
N SER A 1013 18.05 39.87 -17.25
CA SER A 1013 19.48 39.85 -16.90
C SER A 1013 19.81 39.09 -15.60
N GLY A 1014 18.82 38.42 -15.00
CA GLY A 1014 18.89 37.75 -13.70
C GLY A 1014 18.81 38.71 -12.51
N TRP A 1015 18.92 40.02 -12.72
CA TRP A 1015 18.70 41.01 -11.65
C TRP A 1015 17.21 41.18 -11.35
N GLY A 1016 16.90 41.22 -10.06
CA GLY A 1016 15.58 41.56 -9.55
C GLY A 1016 15.63 42.42 -8.29
N ALA A 1017 14.47 42.92 -7.91
CA ALA A 1017 14.28 43.70 -6.70
C ALA A 1017 12.95 43.33 -6.03
N THR A 1018 12.98 43.18 -4.71
CA THR A 1018 11.78 43.08 -3.88
C THR A 1018 11.57 44.38 -3.13
N ILE A 1019 10.32 44.80 -3.02
CA ILE A 1019 9.91 45.79 -2.03
C ILE A 1019 8.65 45.30 -1.34
N SER A 1020 8.64 45.27 -0.02
CA SER A 1020 7.44 45.10 0.79
C SER A 1020 7.31 46.26 1.77
N SER A 1021 6.08 46.57 2.15
CA SER A 1021 5.81 47.52 3.23
C SER A 1021 4.41 47.35 3.76
N GLN A 1022 4.26 47.57 5.06
CA GLN A 1022 2.97 47.81 5.69
C GLN A 1022 2.74 49.33 5.82
N PHE A 1023 1.47 49.72 5.72
CA PHE A 1023 0.92 51.02 6.08
C PHE A 1023 -0.25 50.79 7.03
N ASP A 1024 -0.39 51.68 8.01
CA ASP A 1024 -1.37 51.62 9.09
C ASP A 1024 -1.83 53.04 9.45
N SER A 1025 -3.15 53.28 9.43
CA SER A 1025 -3.77 54.59 9.63
C SER A 1025 -3.52 55.20 11.00
N SER A 1026 -3.18 54.37 12.01
CA SER A 1026 -2.81 54.83 13.36
C SER A 1026 -1.42 55.47 13.41
N SER A 1027 -0.58 55.22 12.40
CA SER A 1027 0.78 55.77 12.27
C SER A 1027 1.02 56.42 10.90
N PRO A 1028 0.17 57.39 10.47
CA PRO A 1028 0.01 57.79 9.07
C PRO A 1028 1.20 58.59 8.48
N THR A 1029 2.27 58.78 9.24
CA THR A 1029 3.53 59.42 8.82
C THR A 1029 4.69 58.43 8.67
N THR A 1030 4.48 57.15 8.99
CA THR A 1030 5.51 56.10 8.98
C THR A 1030 4.99 54.82 8.34
N LEU A 1031 5.64 54.40 7.26
CA LEU A 1031 5.52 53.02 6.78
C LEU A 1031 6.19 52.06 7.79
N SER A 1032 5.53 50.95 8.09
CA SER A 1032 6.00 49.90 8.99
C SER A 1032 6.49 48.67 8.22
N ASP A 1033 7.42 47.92 8.83
CA ASP A 1033 8.17 46.80 8.26
C ASP A 1033 8.51 46.93 6.75
N THR A 1034 8.93 48.13 6.32
CA THR A 1034 9.38 48.34 4.95
C THR A 1034 10.65 47.54 4.71
N ARG A 1035 10.58 46.56 3.81
CA ARG A 1035 11.73 45.77 3.36
C ARG A 1035 12.03 46.07 1.90
N PHE A 1036 13.32 46.16 1.59
CA PHE A 1036 13.81 46.40 0.24
C PHE A 1036 14.97 45.45 -0.05
N GLY A 1037 14.78 44.55 -1.00
CA GLY A 1037 15.79 43.63 -1.51
C GLY A 1037 16.24 44.00 -2.92
N ILE A 1038 17.53 43.86 -3.17
CA ILE A 1038 18.07 43.69 -4.52
C ILE A 1038 18.70 42.31 -4.57
N PHE A 1039 18.31 41.51 -5.55
CA PHE A 1039 18.84 40.17 -5.75
C PHE A 1039 19.33 39.97 -7.18
N ARG A 1040 20.18 38.96 -7.34
CA ARG A 1040 20.59 38.47 -8.65
C ARG A 1040 20.54 36.96 -8.67
N ASP A 1041 19.78 36.44 -9.62
CA ASP A 1041 19.77 35.04 -9.99
C ASP A 1041 20.89 34.80 -11.00
N ILE A 1042 21.68 33.75 -10.74
CA ILE A 1042 22.89 33.41 -11.49
C ILE A 1042 22.65 32.06 -12.15
N GLY A 1043 22.16 32.10 -13.39
CA GLY A 1043 21.83 30.90 -14.16
C GLY A 1043 20.72 30.07 -13.52
N ASP A 1044 19.72 30.76 -12.97
CA ASP A 1044 18.42 30.26 -12.48
C ASP A 1044 18.47 29.18 -11.38
N CYS A 1045 19.66 28.84 -10.88
CA CYS A 1045 19.90 27.90 -9.78
C CYS A 1045 20.31 28.56 -8.45
N LEU A 1046 20.92 29.76 -8.49
CA LEU A 1046 21.49 30.44 -7.31
C LEU A 1046 21.06 31.91 -7.26
N ARG A 1047 20.32 32.30 -6.22
CA ARG A 1047 19.96 33.68 -5.90
C ARG A 1047 20.91 34.26 -4.86
N VAL A 1048 21.56 35.39 -5.16
CA VAL A 1048 22.35 36.16 -4.20
C VAL A 1048 21.69 37.51 -3.98
N GLY A 1049 21.37 37.84 -2.72
CA GLY A 1049 20.58 39.02 -2.37
C GLY A 1049 21.19 39.87 -1.26
N LEU A 1050 20.89 41.17 -1.31
CA LEU A 1050 21.01 42.08 -0.18
C LEU A 1050 19.63 42.65 0.11
N GLU A 1051 19.14 42.46 1.34
CA GLU A 1051 17.86 42.98 1.82
C GLU A 1051 18.07 43.96 2.97
N ARG A 1052 17.17 44.94 3.10
CA ARG A 1052 17.11 45.85 4.23
C ARG A 1052 15.67 45.94 4.73
N GLY A 1053 15.42 45.53 5.97
CA GLY A 1053 14.10 45.50 6.60
C GLY A 1053 14.21 45.62 8.12
N ALA A 1054 13.19 46.14 8.80
CA ALA A 1054 13.14 46.32 10.26
C ALA A 1054 14.37 47.01 10.93
N GLY A 1055 15.16 47.78 10.17
CA GLY A 1055 16.40 48.41 10.65
C GLY A 1055 17.64 47.50 10.58
N GLU A 1056 17.51 46.28 10.04
CA GLU A 1056 18.61 45.36 9.74
C GLU A 1056 18.92 45.37 8.23
N ILE A 1057 20.16 45.05 7.86
CA ILE A 1057 20.60 44.75 6.49
C ILE A 1057 21.09 43.30 6.48
N TRP A 1058 20.60 42.50 5.55
CA TRP A 1058 20.90 41.08 5.39
C TRP A 1058 21.62 40.85 4.07
N ILE A 1059 22.61 39.95 4.06
CA ILE A 1059 23.25 39.42 2.86
C ILE A 1059 22.96 37.92 2.86
N TYR A 1060 22.29 37.42 1.81
CA TYR A 1060 21.90 36.03 1.71
C TYR A 1060 22.27 35.41 0.37
N GLY A 1061 22.50 34.10 0.39
CA GLY A 1061 22.57 33.24 -0.80
C GLY A 1061 21.57 32.10 -0.63
N SER A 1062 20.69 31.92 -1.59
CA SER A 1062 19.66 30.87 -1.61
C SER A 1062 19.77 30.05 -2.89
N ILE A 1063 19.61 28.72 -2.79
CA ILE A 1063 19.58 27.83 -3.93
C ILE A 1063 18.12 27.71 -4.37
N LEU A 1064 17.80 28.12 -5.59
CA LEU A 1064 16.42 28.29 -6.06
C LEU A 1064 15.64 26.98 -6.12
N ALA A 1065 16.33 25.85 -6.30
CA ALA A 1065 15.74 24.52 -6.28
C ALA A 1065 15.43 23.99 -4.86
N PHE A 1066 15.98 24.63 -3.81
CA PHE A 1066 15.75 24.30 -2.40
C PHE A 1066 15.25 25.53 -1.61
N PRO A 1067 14.11 26.15 -2.03
CA PRO A 1067 13.61 27.37 -1.39
C PRO A 1067 13.23 27.08 0.06
N GLU A 1068 13.92 27.73 0.99
CA GLU A 1068 13.82 27.52 2.45
C GLU A 1068 13.99 26.04 2.88
N ALA A 1069 14.62 25.24 2.01
CA ALA A 1069 14.97 23.84 2.20
C ALA A 1069 13.84 22.93 2.73
N ILE A 1070 12.60 23.20 2.33
CA ILE A 1070 11.52 22.23 2.43
C ILE A 1070 11.55 21.38 1.14
N LEU A 1071 11.60 20.05 1.27
CA LEU A 1071 11.67 19.13 0.13
C LEU A 1071 10.48 18.18 0.17
N ARG A 1072 9.32 18.70 -0.23
CA ARG A 1072 8.10 17.90 -0.36
C ARG A 1072 8.21 16.98 -1.57
N TYR A 1073 8.75 15.78 -1.35
CA TYR A 1073 8.37 14.67 -2.21
C TYR A 1073 6.85 14.49 -2.08
N ALA A 1074 6.17 14.60 -3.20
CA ALA A 1074 4.80 14.16 -3.35
C ALA A 1074 4.86 12.99 -4.34
N PRO A 1075 4.52 11.76 -3.94
CA PRO A 1075 4.16 10.78 -4.95
C PRO A 1075 2.95 11.34 -5.68
N GLU A 1076 3.04 11.54 -7.00
CA GLU A 1076 1.85 11.83 -7.77
C GLU A 1076 0.90 10.64 -7.61
N SER A 1077 -0.25 10.88 -6.98
CA SER A 1077 -1.33 9.90 -6.94
C SER A 1077 -2.00 9.84 -8.33
N GLY A 1078 -1.25 9.36 -9.32
CA GLY A 1078 -1.65 9.15 -10.72
C GLY A 1078 -2.70 8.06 -10.92
N GLY A 1079 -3.45 7.71 -9.85
CA GLY A 1079 -4.64 6.88 -9.91
C GLY A 1079 -5.78 7.64 -10.58
N LEU A 1080 -5.73 7.73 -11.91
CA LEU A 1080 -6.78 8.32 -12.74
C LEU A 1080 -8.08 7.50 -12.60
N GLN A 1081 -8.94 7.91 -11.66
CA GLN A 1081 -10.32 7.47 -11.62
C GLN A 1081 -11.09 8.03 -12.83
N PHE A 1082 -11.28 7.19 -13.83
CA PHE A 1082 -12.51 7.20 -14.62
C PHE A 1082 -13.42 6.09 -14.08
N GLY A 1083 -14.68 6.41 -13.79
CA GLY A 1083 -15.65 5.48 -13.22
C GLY A 1083 -16.11 4.39 -14.20
N ASP A 1084 -16.93 3.44 -13.75
CA ASP A 1084 -17.58 3.38 -12.43
C ASP A 1084 -16.70 2.77 -11.31
#